data_AF-A0A524FBJ8-F1
#
_entry.id   AF-A0A524FBJ8-F1
#
_cell.length_a   1.000
_cell.length_b   1.000
_cell.length_c   1.000
_cell.angle_alpha   90.00
_cell.angle_beta   90.00
_cell.angle_gamma   90.00
#
_symmetry.space_group_name_H-M   'P 1'
#
loop_
_entity.id
_entity.type
_entity.pdbx_description
1 polymer ?
#
loop_
_entity_poly.entity_id
_entity_poly.type
_entity_poly.pdbx_seq_one_letter_code
_entity_poly.pdbx_strand_id
1 'polypeptide(L)'
;MNINILDYQNIDDLNKNFKDVLNKIQNVLNIDIVYSDVFLKLDEFKAPKNIEQKDTFNLGIEREIKGNSIYIRINKDYKKFLPIILLREAFYCFIPQAILKNQTIKIIINLILEFELEKFEHINEWKQIFQEQFIDLNIDSPFFHTIDKYLCPDGSNLSESSIRFFFNYIRNNIQLMTEAKDSFQVNLIKEYVLKTAIFLFDDDIVEAIRILIKIFYKVKSYRALLEYKNYFKEFKQNNKISTELSLRRFTESVKWINEVSFIAPTYEINLELIDISWNYCSLTFHPALNKKKIDQIINKFPFMTSSRSSPGKFSYEISFWLFSPKSYENDIIRFIEKLEEFGYIIDKTLILQKEFKNNSINLNYFRNYYKKGRLINPKHPNYDEKYEISFETFYGSQKLQREWTILDTMILENIVQWNVEAIGFERRTNVFRLIKSRIIYEILSQKNLIKNIKKKIQIIQDNTKIKQFFITLLNNNKNFGFFYIKEYLEGIKKYLVKVDKILFRNPDIKNIFQFQEYIKKNGIFNKLDEAILFDRTDLKKDVFNRFIPLYFNNIEAFKEHLKYIGILSDFFKYSNKLKIFNINALMRIIEDKFVSEKIYIKKQEKLDNIRQGIKNKKITGIVVDEIIDEFCNTEPPLLIPFLISTLNTSNFAKYYLELIIKYSTETIEILSKIKHYFPRFVFIYGLNPFIKKKIIQIFIHIVNLNSIEKKILMTIFNNFLKDEIISVKRYFSDGFIEMPNIRSYYDLESQSFFYTKDLFEQYFNFVKTILGTKFKKFIEAPLKNQNLLWSSKESFDELINLVEDRFSRQQIDFNAKKLQDLEEFHSNLENLILNVQNFKQVKQSKFFKQYIKSIKFFPNFRNYGISHYFLYIRPLDLNQIDFRLLFNNTFQKIKFQASIGNNQSFFISYLFPFRNPNMSYINWLTKSKRIILEYCIFYIKSIHLILNFDRNLDSSGWDLDHKKFETHIQQILFNQKFKKFPLEIKTLKLSAPSTFQFLGPDTPNFTKLNNIYRIESIDIKSIVGTKRHSQEKAIIDLLKAKHLFPYLKLKNLDFQDKIYIILINLNKETIDKIIRIFSFFNYGFIYEIEGDYFIQELLDDGKFENGLMIKLYFPLCEISAFLKIFRKLFQFLHIKNFLILNDLISGKNLIKSIYSDLEISKEYNPLINLRWNNKDKIRMNNKLFNEKFEPFYPDLIPKENNNGS
;
A
#
# COMPACT_ATOMS: atom_id res chain seq x y z
N MET A 1 18.01 -3.48 30.30
CA MET A 1 19.01 -4.46 30.74
C MET A 1 19.55 -3.96 32.06
N ASN A 2 19.91 -4.80 33.04
CA ASN A 2 20.64 -4.29 34.22
C ASN A 2 22.14 -4.42 33.96
N ILE A 3 22.66 -3.68 32.95
CA ILE A 3 24.11 -3.60 32.75
C ILE A 3 24.61 -2.63 33.82
N ASN A 4 25.14 -3.15 34.93
CA ASN A 4 25.73 -2.31 35.97
C ASN A 4 27.03 -1.71 35.43
N ILE A 5 26.93 -0.52 34.80
CA ILE A 5 28.04 0.21 34.14
C ILE A 5 28.62 1.28 35.10
N LEU A 6 27.96 1.53 36.22
CA LEU A 6 28.33 2.57 37.18
C LEU A 6 29.70 2.32 37.86
N ASP A 7 30.22 1.08 37.81
CA ASP A 7 31.52 0.72 38.40
C ASP A 7 32.73 1.05 37.49
N TYR A 8 32.53 1.51 36.25
CA TYR A 8 33.61 1.74 35.27
C TYR A 8 34.25 3.15 35.35
N GLN A 9 34.53 3.63 36.57
CA GLN A 9 35.21 4.91 36.79
C GLN A 9 36.74 4.82 36.70
N ASN A 10 37.30 3.60 36.71
CA ASN A 10 38.75 3.41 36.73
C ASN A 10 39.34 3.48 35.30
N ILE A 11 40.22 4.46 35.08
CA ILE A 11 40.78 4.83 33.76
C ILE A 11 41.86 3.86 33.30
N ASP A 12 42.55 3.20 34.24
CA ASP A 12 43.76 2.42 33.97
C ASP A 12 43.49 1.09 33.24
N ASP A 13 42.22 0.65 33.15
CA ASP A 13 41.82 -0.61 32.50
C ASP A 13 40.67 -0.42 31.48
N LEU A 14 40.63 0.73 30.81
CA LEU A 14 39.52 1.15 29.91
C LEU A 14 39.20 0.11 28.81
N ASN A 15 40.21 -0.52 28.21
CA ASN A 15 40.03 -1.51 27.14
C ASN A 15 39.41 -2.81 27.67
N LYS A 16 39.80 -3.25 28.88
CA LYS A 16 39.24 -4.43 29.54
C LYS A 16 37.78 -4.19 29.93
N ASN A 17 37.52 -3.05 30.57
CA ASN A 17 36.17 -2.60 30.93
C ASN A 17 35.24 -2.54 29.72
N PHE A 18 35.73 -2.05 28.58
CA PHE A 18 34.95 -2.00 27.35
C PHE A 18 34.70 -3.39 26.75
N LYS A 19 35.67 -4.31 26.79
CA LYS A 19 35.48 -5.71 26.37
C LYS A 19 34.42 -6.41 27.23
N ASP A 20 34.39 -6.17 28.54
CA ASP A 20 33.38 -6.73 29.42
C ASP A 20 31.98 -6.20 29.10
N VAL A 21 31.85 -4.90 28.81
CA VAL A 21 30.59 -4.30 28.36
C VAL A 21 30.15 -4.91 27.01
N LEU A 22 31.06 -5.06 26.06
CA LEU A 22 30.77 -5.69 24.76
C LEU A 22 30.28 -7.13 24.93
N ASN A 23 30.96 -7.95 25.75
CA ASN A 23 30.57 -9.33 26.00
C ASN A 23 29.19 -9.44 26.67
N LYS A 24 28.91 -8.55 27.64
CA LYS A 24 27.57 -8.46 28.27
C LYS A 24 26.50 -8.12 27.24
N ILE A 25 26.73 -7.13 26.38
CA ILE A 25 25.78 -6.75 25.33
C ILE A 25 25.61 -7.89 24.31
N GLN A 26 26.70 -8.54 23.89
CA GLN A 26 26.66 -9.67 22.95
C GLN A 26 25.80 -10.82 23.49
N ASN A 27 25.95 -11.17 24.77
CA ASN A 27 25.15 -12.22 25.40
C ASN A 27 23.66 -11.87 25.45
N VAL A 28 23.31 -10.61 25.75
CA VAL A 28 21.90 -10.22 25.82
C VAL A 28 21.26 -10.07 24.44
N LEU A 29 22.00 -9.51 23.48
CA LEU A 29 21.52 -9.38 22.10
C LEU A 29 21.52 -10.73 21.37
N ASN A 30 22.37 -11.68 21.76
CA ASN A 30 22.62 -12.92 21.02
C ASN A 30 22.92 -12.65 19.53
N ILE A 31 23.81 -11.69 19.30
CA ILE A 31 24.21 -11.18 17.98
C ILE A 31 25.72 -10.96 18.00
N ASP A 32 26.46 -11.49 17.01
CA ASP A 32 27.92 -11.36 16.93
C ASP A 32 28.38 -9.91 16.77
N ILE A 33 29.54 -9.53 17.30
CA ILE A 33 30.10 -8.18 17.10
C ILE A 33 30.49 -7.99 15.61
N VAL A 34 30.26 -6.80 15.03
CA VAL A 34 30.60 -6.54 13.61
C VAL A 34 32.12 -6.39 13.41
N TYR A 35 32.82 -5.90 14.43
CA TYR A 35 34.24 -5.56 14.41
C TYR A 35 35.02 -6.57 15.27
N SER A 36 36.11 -7.11 14.73
CA SER A 36 36.91 -8.13 15.41
C SER A 36 37.70 -7.57 16.58
N ASP A 37 38.12 -6.30 16.49
CA ASP A 37 38.97 -5.65 17.50
C ASP A 37 38.53 -4.20 17.72
N VAL A 38 38.38 -3.80 18.98
CA VAL A 38 38.08 -2.41 19.36
C VAL A 38 39.14 -1.91 20.33
N PHE A 39 39.77 -0.78 19.99
CA PHE A 39 40.81 -0.14 20.77
C PHE A 39 40.34 1.24 21.23
N LEU A 40 40.38 1.49 22.53
CA LEU A 40 40.03 2.77 23.14
C LEU A 40 41.26 3.43 23.74
N LYS A 41 41.36 4.74 23.53
CA LYS A 41 42.38 5.60 24.13
C LYS A 41 41.74 6.90 24.62
N LEU A 42 42.05 7.30 25.85
CA LEU A 42 41.79 8.65 26.33
C LEU A 42 42.90 9.58 25.82
N ASP A 43 42.53 10.65 25.12
CA ASP A 43 43.48 11.56 24.49
C ASP A 43 43.08 13.03 24.69
N GLU A 44 44.05 13.93 24.63
CA GLU A 44 43.83 15.38 24.68
C GLU A 44 43.88 15.95 23.27
N PHE A 45 42.73 16.35 22.74
CA PHE A 45 42.66 17.03 21.44
C PHE A 45 41.76 18.26 21.55
N LYS A 46 42.16 19.37 20.92
CA LYS A 46 41.41 20.63 20.95
C LYS A 46 40.02 20.40 20.39
N ALA A 47 38.99 20.56 21.23
CA ALA A 47 37.62 20.61 20.75
C ALA A 47 37.49 21.79 19.75
N PRO A 48 36.94 21.58 18.53
CA PRO A 48 36.67 22.66 17.61
C PRO A 48 35.80 23.75 18.26
N LYS A 49 36.25 25.02 18.19
CA LYS A 49 35.64 26.18 18.87
C LYS A 49 34.23 26.55 18.37
N ASN A 50 33.78 26.03 17.23
CA ASN A 50 32.48 26.33 16.65
C ASN A 50 31.51 25.14 16.77
N ILE A 51 30.47 25.31 17.60
CA ILE A 51 29.40 24.31 17.83
C ILE A 51 28.50 24.15 16.59
N GLU A 52 28.43 25.17 15.70
CA GLU A 52 27.54 25.20 14.53
C GLU A 52 27.88 24.18 13.41
N GLN A 53 28.96 23.40 13.51
CA GLN A 53 29.38 22.43 12.49
C GLN A 53 29.59 20.98 12.97
N LYS A 54 29.27 20.62 14.23
CA LYS A 54 29.50 19.25 14.75
C LYS A 54 28.28 18.32 14.60
N ASP A 55 28.54 17.08 14.17
CA ASP A 55 27.65 15.92 14.33
C ASP A 55 27.63 15.51 15.82
N THR A 56 26.63 15.92 16.59
CA THR A 56 26.47 15.66 18.03
C THR A 56 26.48 14.19 18.40
N PHE A 57 26.13 13.29 17.50
CA PHE A 57 26.22 11.84 17.75
C PHE A 57 27.67 11.34 17.91
N ASN A 58 28.66 12.21 17.65
CA ASN A 58 30.08 11.96 17.86
C ASN A 58 30.67 12.88 18.94
N LEU A 59 29.84 13.44 19.83
CA LEU A 59 30.30 14.30 20.92
C LEU A 59 31.35 13.55 21.76
N GLY A 60 32.48 14.23 22.03
CA GLY A 60 33.56 13.77 22.91
C GLY A 60 34.50 12.73 22.32
N ILE A 61 34.43 12.40 21.02
CA ILE A 61 35.22 11.32 20.43
C ILE A 61 35.72 11.57 19.00
N GLU A 62 36.74 10.83 18.60
CA GLU A 62 37.14 10.60 17.20
C GLU A 62 37.20 9.09 16.92
N ARG A 63 36.71 8.66 15.75
CA ARG A 63 36.72 7.26 15.32
C ARG A 63 37.51 7.08 14.04
N GLU A 64 38.35 6.06 14.02
CA GLU A 64 39.05 5.59 12.83
C GLU A 64 38.78 4.09 12.65
N ILE A 65 38.30 3.69 11.46
CA ILE A 65 37.99 2.29 11.15
C ILE A 65 39.02 1.81 10.13
N LYS A 66 39.76 0.73 10.46
CA LYS A 66 40.74 0.10 9.56
C LYS A 66 40.43 -1.40 9.48
N GLY A 67 39.95 -1.85 8.31
CA GLY A 67 39.50 -3.23 8.14
C GLY A 67 38.39 -3.59 9.12
N ASN A 68 38.58 -4.65 9.90
CA ASN A 68 37.65 -5.08 10.94
C ASN A 68 37.95 -4.49 12.33
N SER A 69 38.91 -3.56 12.44
CA SER A 69 39.28 -2.93 13.71
C SER A 69 38.77 -1.49 13.84
N ILE A 70 38.27 -1.12 15.02
CA ILE A 70 37.88 0.25 15.36
C ILE A 70 38.85 0.85 16.38
N TYR A 71 39.32 2.05 16.09
CA TYR A 71 40.08 2.89 17.02
C TYR A 71 39.21 4.06 17.48
N ILE A 72 38.97 4.18 18.78
CA ILE A 72 38.15 5.21 19.40
C ILE A 72 39.02 6.06 20.33
N ARG A 73 39.16 7.35 20.00
CA ARG A 73 39.82 8.33 20.87
C ARG A 73 38.75 9.11 21.63
N ILE A 74 38.78 9.06 22.96
CA ILE A 74 37.86 9.79 23.83
C ILE A 74 38.57 11.05 24.34
N ASN A 75 37.95 12.21 24.18
CA ASN A 75 38.49 13.47 24.65
C ASN A 75 38.38 13.55 26.18
N LYS A 76 39.49 13.87 26.86
CA LYS A 76 39.51 14.04 28.33
C LYS A 76 38.50 15.09 28.84
N ASP A 77 38.18 16.12 28.06
CA ASP A 77 37.18 17.15 28.42
C ASP A 77 35.77 16.59 28.64
N TYR A 78 35.49 15.38 28.14
CA TYR A 78 34.20 14.70 28.25
C TYR A 78 34.21 13.56 29.28
N LYS A 79 35.21 13.50 30.17
CA LYS A 79 35.34 12.47 31.21
C LYS A 79 34.08 12.32 32.09
N LYS A 80 33.36 13.42 32.37
CA LYS A 80 32.09 13.37 33.11
C LYS A 80 30.96 12.59 32.42
N PHE A 81 31.07 12.37 31.11
CA PHE A 81 30.10 11.58 30.32
C PHE A 81 30.67 10.21 29.91
N LEU A 82 31.78 9.76 30.51
CA LEU A 82 32.48 8.54 30.09
C LEU A 82 31.58 7.28 30.09
N PRO A 83 30.73 7.01 31.10
CA PRO A 83 29.80 5.87 31.05
C PRO A 83 28.84 5.91 29.86
N ILE A 84 28.32 7.09 29.53
CA ILE A 84 27.44 7.31 28.37
C ILE A 84 28.20 7.04 27.07
N ILE A 85 29.41 7.58 26.95
CA ILE A 85 30.25 7.42 25.76
C ILE A 85 30.63 5.94 25.57
N LEU A 86 31.08 5.23 26.60
CA LEU A 86 31.45 3.82 26.51
C LEU A 86 30.27 2.96 26.07
N LEU A 87 29.09 3.13 26.68
CA LEU A 87 27.92 2.36 26.30
C LEU A 87 27.45 2.68 24.86
N ARG A 88 27.49 3.95 24.44
CA ARG A 88 27.19 4.37 23.07
C ARG A 88 28.07 3.66 22.05
N GLU A 89 29.38 3.68 22.31
CA GLU A 89 30.37 3.07 21.42
C GLU A 89 30.26 1.55 21.40
N ALA A 90 29.94 0.93 22.53
CA ALA A 90 29.72 -0.52 22.59
C ALA A 90 28.52 -0.93 21.72
N PHE A 91 27.39 -0.22 21.80
CA PHE A 91 26.24 -0.48 20.92
C PHE A 91 26.57 -0.27 19.43
N TYR A 92 27.37 0.74 19.09
CA TYR A 92 27.81 0.98 17.72
C TYR A 92 28.65 -0.17 17.15
N CYS A 93 29.30 -0.98 17.97
CA CYS A 93 30.04 -2.16 17.52
C CYS A 93 29.13 -3.29 17.00
N PHE A 94 27.82 -3.25 17.30
CA PHE A 94 26.84 -4.20 16.78
C PHE A 94 26.15 -3.72 15.48
N ILE A 95 26.45 -2.48 15.05
CA ILE A 95 25.81 -1.82 13.90
C ILE A 95 26.72 -1.93 12.66
N PRO A 96 26.21 -2.48 11.54
CA PRO A 96 26.95 -2.52 10.29
C PRO A 96 27.41 -1.14 9.81
N GLN A 97 28.65 -1.04 9.33
CA GLN A 97 29.27 0.22 8.90
C GLN A 97 28.43 0.99 7.85
N ALA A 98 27.75 0.27 6.96
CA ALA A 98 26.90 0.85 5.92
C ALA A 98 25.77 1.74 6.47
N ILE A 99 25.29 1.48 7.69
CA ILE A 99 24.16 2.17 8.32
C ILE A 99 24.57 2.96 9.57
N LEU A 100 25.85 2.94 9.97
CA LEU A 100 26.36 3.65 11.14
C LEU A 100 26.13 5.18 11.09
N LYS A 101 26.07 5.76 9.89
CA LYS A 101 25.77 7.20 9.66
C LYS A 101 24.26 7.51 9.64
N ASN A 102 23.39 6.54 9.81
CA ASN A 102 21.94 6.77 9.80
C ASN A 102 21.53 7.53 11.06
N GLN A 103 20.93 8.72 10.87
CA GLN A 103 20.54 9.60 11.97
C GLN A 103 19.50 8.95 12.87
N THR A 104 18.48 8.29 12.33
CA THR A 104 17.43 7.64 13.14
C THR A 104 18.03 6.59 14.06
N ILE A 105 18.91 5.71 13.55
CA ILE A 105 19.60 4.69 14.34
C ILE A 105 20.41 5.33 15.48
N LYS A 106 21.21 6.35 15.19
CA LYS A 106 22.00 7.06 16.20
C LYS A 106 21.12 7.64 17.32
N ILE A 107 19.91 8.07 16.97
CA ILE A 107 18.96 8.58 17.97
C ILE A 107 18.36 7.45 18.79
N ILE A 108 17.98 6.32 18.16
CA ILE A 108 17.53 5.14 18.92
C ILE A 108 18.61 4.69 19.91
N ILE A 109 19.88 4.66 19.50
CA ILE A 109 20.98 4.34 20.41
C ILE A 109 21.02 5.32 21.57
N ASN A 110 20.97 6.62 21.33
CA ASN A 110 20.95 7.60 22.43
C ASN A 110 19.78 7.39 23.40
N LEU A 111 18.61 6.95 22.92
CA LEU A 111 17.47 6.63 23.79
C LEU A 111 17.72 5.38 24.62
N ILE A 112 18.38 4.37 24.04
CA ILE A 112 18.88 3.22 24.81
C ILE A 112 19.79 3.69 25.93
N LEU A 113 20.68 4.64 25.67
CA LEU A 113 21.56 5.20 26.71
C LEU A 113 20.76 5.93 27.79
N GLU A 114 19.80 6.77 27.39
CA GLU A 114 18.95 7.50 28.34
C GLU A 114 18.14 6.59 29.26
N PHE A 115 17.68 5.45 28.72
CA PHE A 115 16.94 4.45 29.48
C PHE A 115 17.86 3.63 30.39
N GLU A 116 18.95 3.06 29.85
CA GLU A 116 19.89 2.22 30.60
C GLU A 116 20.65 3.00 31.68
N LEU A 117 20.85 4.31 31.49
CA LEU A 117 21.56 5.20 32.41
C LEU A 117 20.62 6.22 33.07
N GLU A 118 19.32 5.92 33.22
CA GLU A 118 18.34 6.86 33.80
C GLU A 118 18.75 7.38 35.20
N LYS A 119 19.45 6.55 35.98
CA LYS A 119 19.93 6.88 37.34
C LYS A 119 21.29 7.59 37.38
N PHE A 120 21.92 7.85 36.23
CA PHE A 120 23.24 8.49 36.16
C PHE A 120 23.14 10.01 36.39
N GLU A 121 24.00 10.57 37.25
CA GLU A 121 23.89 11.95 37.72
C GLU A 121 23.92 13.01 36.59
N HIS A 122 24.72 12.81 35.55
CA HIS A 122 24.88 13.77 34.45
C HIS A 122 23.94 13.49 33.26
N ILE A 123 22.98 12.56 33.36
CA ILE A 123 22.10 12.23 32.23
C ILE A 123 21.23 13.40 31.79
N ASN A 124 20.84 14.29 32.72
CA ASN A 124 20.02 15.46 32.41
C ASN A 124 20.79 16.53 31.63
N GLU A 125 22.08 16.73 31.92
CA GLU A 125 22.96 17.61 31.12
C GLU A 125 23.13 17.07 29.70
N TRP A 126 23.32 15.75 29.57
CA TRP A 126 23.39 15.09 28.26
C TRP A 126 22.10 15.28 27.44
N LYS A 127 20.93 15.11 28.08
CA LYS A 127 19.61 15.32 27.45
C LYS A 127 19.45 16.74 26.89
N GLN A 128 19.88 17.76 27.62
CA GLN A 128 19.78 19.16 27.16
C GLN A 128 20.61 19.41 25.90
N ILE A 129 21.84 18.89 25.84
CA ILE A 129 22.75 19.03 24.68
C ILE A 129 22.11 18.46 23.40
N PHE A 130 21.43 17.32 23.49
CA PHE A 130 20.76 16.71 22.34
C PHE A 130 19.42 17.37 21.98
N GLN A 131 18.65 17.86 22.95
CA GLN A 131 17.36 18.52 22.73
C GLN A 131 17.44 19.77 21.85
N GLU A 132 18.46 20.61 22.07
CA GLU A 132 18.64 21.83 21.26
C GLU A 132 18.92 21.53 19.79
N GLN A 133 19.61 20.41 19.51
CA GLN A 133 19.97 20.04 18.13
C GLN A 133 18.88 19.28 17.38
N PHE A 134 17.98 18.58 18.08
CA PHE A 134 16.82 17.95 17.43
C PHE A 134 15.93 18.98 16.69
N ILE A 135 15.91 20.21 17.18
CA ILE A 135 15.17 21.34 16.60
C ILE A 135 15.78 21.77 15.27
N ASP A 136 17.11 21.88 15.19
CA ASP A 136 17.81 22.24 13.96
C ASP A 136 17.68 21.16 12.89
N LEU A 137 17.60 19.90 13.30
CA LEU A 137 17.42 18.76 12.41
C LEU A 137 15.97 18.62 11.88
N ASN A 138 15.01 19.45 12.32
CA ASN A 138 13.57 19.33 12.00
C ASN A 138 13.03 17.89 12.23
N ILE A 139 13.56 17.18 13.22
CA ILE A 139 13.11 15.82 13.51
C ILE A 139 11.87 15.94 14.40
N ASP A 140 10.78 15.33 13.96
CA ASP A 140 9.58 15.20 14.79
C ASP A 140 9.96 14.38 16.04
N SER A 141 9.99 15.07 17.19
CA SER A 141 10.28 14.56 18.53
C SER A 141 9.48 13.31 18.99
N PRO A 142 8.25 13.05 18.52
CA PRO A 142 7.40 12.03 19.12
C PRO A 142 7.91 10.58 19.13
N PHE A 143 8.57 10.15 18.05
CA PHE A 143 9.06 8.78 17.89
C PHE A 143 9.99 8.36 19.04
N PHE A 144 10.79 9.30 19.55
CA PHE A 144 11.81 9.06 20.56
C PHE A 144 11.26 8.69 21.93
N HIS A 145 10.12 9.23 22.30
CA HIS A 145 9.43 8.86 23.54
C HIS A 145 8.62 7.54 23.39
N THR A 146 8.40 7.09 22.15
CA THR A 146 7.78 5.78 21.86
C THR A 146 8.76 4.64 22.00
N ILE A 147 10.01 4.89 21.63
CA ILE A 147 11.12 3.92 21.67
C ILE A 147 11.25 3.33 23.06
N ASP A 148 11.00 4.08 24.14
CA ASP A 148 11.01 3.55 25.50
C ASP A 148 10.17 2.26 25.66
N LYS A 149 9.05 2.09 24.91
CA LYS A 149 8.29 0.83 24.86
C LYS A 149 9.06 -0.32 24.20
N TYR A 150 9.78 0.00 23.12
CA TYR A 150 10.65 -0.91 22.38
C TYR A 150 11.97 -1.17 23.09
N LEU A 151 12.23 -0.53 24.24
CA LEU A 151 13.46 -0.72 25.01
C LEU A 151 13.22 -1.35 26.39
N CYS A 152 11.95 -1.51 26.82
CA CYS A 152 11.62 -2.21 28.05
C CYS A 152 12.11 -3.69 28.03
N PRO A 153 12.81 -4.15 29.07
CA PRO A 153 13.17 -5.56 29.23
C PRO A 153 11.95 -6.41 29.64
N ASP A 154 11.83 -7.57 29.01
CA ASP A 154 11.14 -8.80 29.41
C ASP A 154 9.76 -8.68 30.11
N GLY A 155 8.70 -8.91 29.33
CA GLY A 155 7.53 -9.62 29.84
C GLY A 155 7.86 -11.12 29.90
N SER A 156 7.46 -11.83 30.95
CA SER A 156 7.88 -13.21 31.29
C SER A 156 7.68 -14.30 30.23
N ASN A 157 7.05 -13.98 29.08
CA ASN A 157 6.66 -14.94 28.04
C ASN A 157 7.25 -14.63 26.64
N LEU A 158 8.10 -13.61 26.47
CA LEU A 158 8.75 -13.32 25.18
C LEU A 158 10.12 -13.99 25.12
N SER A 159 10.37 -14.81 24.09
CA SER A 159 11.68 -15.44 23.86
C SER A 159 12.77 -14.47 23.36
N GLU A 160 12.41 -13.21 23.07
CA GLU A 160 13.31 -12.19 22.51
C GLU A 160 12.94 -10.78 23.02
N SER A 161 13.93 -10.02 23.51
CA SER A 161 13.74 -8.64 23.99
C SER A 161 13.58 -7.63 22.83
N SER A 162 12.95 -6.50 23.09
CA SER A 162 12.68 -5.47 22.08
C SER A 162 13.97 -4.78 21.56
N ILE A 163 15.00 -4.67 22.41
CA ILE A 163 16.35 -4.21 22.00
C ILE A 163 16.99 -5.23 21.06
N ARG A 164 16.92 -6.53 21.40
CA ARG A 164 17.41 -7.62 20.55
C ARG A 164 16.70 -7.64 19.20
N PHE A 165 15.39 -7.48 19.19
CA PHE A 165 14.60 -7.34 17.96
C PHE A 165 15.09 -6.17 17.10
N PHE A 166 15.34 -4.99 17.67
CA PHE A 166 15.87 -3.84 16.93
C PHE A 166 17.21 -4.16 16.25
N PHE A 167 18.17 -4.75 16.97
CA PHE A 167 19.48 -5.10 16.39
C PHE A 167 19.39 -6.20 15.33
N ASN A 168 18.53 -7.20 15.54
CA ASN A 168 18.24 -8.23 14.52
C ASN A 168 17.59 -7.60 13.27
N TYR A 169 16.62 -6.73 13.47
CA TYR A 169 15.93 -6.04 12.39
C TYR A 169 16.90 -5.21 11.56
N ILE A 170 17.78 -4.41 12.17
CA ILE A 170 18.73 -3.62 11.39
C ILE A 170 19.74 -4.49 10.62
N ARG A 171 20.16 -5.64 11.16
CA ARG A 171 21.05 -6.57 10.45
C ARG A 171 20.40 -7.21 9.25
N ASN A 172 19.14 -7.61 9.38
CA ASN A 172 18.41 -8.29 8.31
C ASN A 172 17.99 -7.31 7.20
N ASN A 173 18.04 -5.99 7.47
CA ASN A 173 17.46 -4.95 6.60
C ASN A 173 18.44 -3.82 6.22
N ILE A 174 19.76 -4.09 6.20
CA ILE A 174 20.82 -3.09 5.91
C ILE A 174 20.52 -2.30 4.62
N GLN A 175 20.23 -3.01 3.53
CA GLN A 175 19.97 -2.39 2.22
C GLN A 175 18.78 -1.42 2.28
N LEU A 176 17.70 -1.80 2.96
CA LEU A 176 16.51 -0.96 3.12
C LEU A 176 16.82 0.36 3.80
N MET A 177 17.64 0.33 4.85
CA MET A 177 17.98 1.54 5.62
C MET A 177 18.99 2.44 4.92
N THR A 178 19.82 1.89 4.04
CA THR A 178 20.66 2.70 3.16
C THR A 178 19.86 3.42 2.07
N GLU A 179 18.76 2.81 1.61
CA GLU A 179 18.01 3.28 0.43
C GLU A 179 16.73 4.09 0.77
N ALA A 180 16.04 3.80 1.88
CA ALA A 180 14.70 4.32 2.21
C ALA A 180 14.59 4.89 3.66
N LYS A 181 15.44 5.87 3.99
CA LYS A 181 15.59 6.45 5.35
C LYS A 181 14.26 6.89 5.98
N ASP A 182 13.37 7.50 5.20
CA ASP A 182 12.15 8.16 5.72
C ASP A 182 11.06 7.17 6.17
N SER A 183 11.20 5.88 5.85
CA SER A 183 10.18 4.84 6.15
C SER A 183 10.60 3.84 7.22
N PHE A 184 11.84 3.92 7.73
CA PHE A 184 12.39 2.95 8.69
C PHE A 184 11.53 2.82 9.95
N GLN A 185 11.04 3.95 10.47
CA GLN A 185 10.29 4.06 11.72
C GLN A 185 9.00 3.23 11.68
N VAL A 186 8.11 3.55 10.74
CA VAL A 186 6.81 2.88 10.59
C VAL A 186 6.99 1.37 10.37
N ASN A 187 8.02 0.98 9.64
CA ASN A 187 8.27 -0.43 9.34
C ASN A 187 8.74 -1.23 10.57
N LEU A 188 9.64 -0.68 11.38
CA LEU A 188 10.07 -1.31 12.64
C LEU A 188 8.87 -1.57 13.57
N ILE A 189 7.98 -0.58 13.66
CA ILE A 189 6.75 -0.66 14.46
C ILE A 189 5.84 -1.77 13.93
N LYS A 190 5.55 -1.77 12.62
CA LYS A 190 4.68 -2.76 11.98
C LYS A 190 5.16 -4.20 12.23
N GLU A 191 6.44 -4.46 12.00
CA GLU A 191 7.03 -5.80 12.17
C GLU A 191 6.93 -6.29 13.61
N TYR A 192 7.20 -5.41 14.58
CA TYR A 192 7.06 -5.74 15.99
C TYR A 192 5.60 -6.00 16.40
N VAL A 193 4.64 -5.20 15.90
CA VAL A 193 3.20 -5.42 16.12
C VAL A 193 2.77 -6.78 15.56
N LEU A 194 3.20 -7.12 14.35
CA LEU A 194 2.87 -8.41 13.72
C LEU A 194 3.38 -9.59 14.55
N LYS A 195 4.61 -9.49 15.07
CA LYS A 195 5.23 -10.54 15.88
C LYS A 195 4.53 -10.74 17.23
N THR A 196 4.20 -9.64 17.92
CA THR A 196 3.57 -9.69 19.26
C THR A 196 2.10 -10.10 19.22
N ALA A 197 1.41 -9.86 18.11
CA ALA A 197 -0.02 -10.10 18.04
C ALA A 197 -0.39 -11.61 18.01
N ILE A 198 0.56 -12.54 17.80
CA ILE A 198 0.35 -14.00 17.90
C ILE A 198 -0.09 -14.44 19.30
N PHE A 199 0.28 -13.68 20.33
CA PHE A 199 -0.03 -13.97 21.72
C PHE A 199 -1.42 -13.48 22.17
N LEU A 200 -2.14 -12.72 21.34
CA LEU A 200 -3.51 -12.26 21.65
C LEU A 200 -4.55 -13.39 21.70
N PHE A 201 -4.15 -14.63 21.41
CA PHE A 201 -5.08 -15.74 21.22
C PHE A 201 -5.37 -16.57 22.48
N ASP A 202 -4.85 -16.13 23.62
CA ASP A 202 -5.10 -16.77 24.91
C ASP A 202 -6.44 -16.32 25.52
N ASP A 203 -7.24 -17.28 26.00
CA ASP A 203 -8.60 -17.00 26.52
C ASP A 203 -8.59 -16.09 27.77
N ASP A 204 -7.60 -16.21 28.67
CA ASP A 204 -7.50 -15.34 29.85
C ASP A 204 -7.13 -13.90 29.42
N ILE A 205 -6.25 -13.75 28.42
CA ILE A 205 -5.93 -12.45 27.82
C ILE A 205 -7.17 -11.83 27.15
N VAL A 206 -7.93 -12.60 26.36
CA VAL A 206 -9.14 -12.12 25.68
C VAL A 206 -10.21 -11.68 26.69
N GLU A 207 -10.41 -12.44 27.75
CA GLU A 207 -11.33 -12.09 28.84
C GLU A 207 -10.86 -10.84 29.60
N ALA A 208 -9.56 -10.70 29.87
CA ALA A 208 -9.00 -9.50 30.47
C ALA A 208 -9.21 -8.25 29.59
N ILE A 209 -9.04 -8.37 28.27
CA ILE A 209 -9.32 -7.28 27.31
C ILE A 209 -10.79 -6.86 27.38
N ARG A 210 -11.72 -7.83 27.35
CA ARG A 210 -13.17 -7.57 27.47
C ARG A 210 -13.50 -6.78 28.74
N ILE A 211 -12.88 -7.16 29.86
CA ILE A 211 -13.10 -6.50 31.15
C ILE A 211 -12.48 -5.10 31.19
N LEU A 212 -11.26 -4.92 30.67
CA LEU A 212 -10.61 -3.62 30.55
C LEU A 212 -11.46 -2.63 29.75
N ILE A 213 -12.07 -3.09 28.65
CA ILE A 213 -12.99 -2.27 27.85
C ILE A 213 -14.19 -1.80 28.69
N LYS A 214 -14.83 -2.72 29.41
CA LYS A 214 -15.97 -2.39 30.28
C LYS A 214 -15.60 -1.38 31.37
N ILE A 215 -14.45 -1.57 32.02
CA ILE A 215 -13.98 -0.65 33.06
C ILE A 215 -13.68 0.72 32.45
N PHE A 216 -12.89 0.78 31.38
CA PHE A 216 -12.45 2.03 30.79
C PHE A 216 -13.61 2.86 30.22
N TYR A 217 -14.61 2.22 29.59
CA TYR A 217 -15.78 2.91 29.07
C TYR A 217 -16.68 3.49 30.17
N LYS A 218 -16.63 2.90 31.38
CA LYS A 218 -17.42 3.37 32.52
C LYS A 218 -16.71 4.45 33.34
N VAL A 219 -15.43 4.27 33.62
CA VAL A 219 -14.61 5.21 34.43
C VAL A 219 -14.18 6.43 33.60
N LYS A 220 -14.13 6.29 32.27
CA LYS A 220 -13.71 7.29 31.27
C LYS A 220 -12.26 7.74 31.33
N SER A 221 -11.59 7.70 32.49
CA SER A 221 -10.18 8.05 32.62
C SER A 221 -9.32 6.89 33.12
N TYR A 222 -8.03 6.88 32.74
CA TYR A 222 -7.07 5.84 33.16
C TYR A 222 -5.89 6.47 33.88
N ARG A 223 -5.66 6.20 35.18
CA ARG A 223 -4.50 6.77 35.91
C ARG A 223 -3.34 5.81 36.06
N ALA A 224 -3.61 4.62 36.59
CA ALA A 224 -2.59 3.60 36.81
C ALA A 224 -3.19 2.18 36.73
N LEU A 225 -2.33 1.20 36.46
CA LEU A 225 -2.71 -0.23 36.45
C LEU A 225 -3.24 -0.70 37.83
N LEU A 226 -2.74 -0.10 38.92
CA LEU A 226 -3.23 -0.36 40.28
C LEU A 226 -4.73 -0.05 40.42
N GLU A 227 -5.22 1.02 39.79
CA GLU A 227 -6.64 1.38 39.86
C GLU A 227 -7.51 0.37 39.12
N TYR A 228 -7.06 -0.18 37.99
CA TYR A 228 -7.78 -1.23 37.28
C TYR A 228 -7.99 -2.49 38.14
N LYS A 229 -7.06 -2.80 39.05
CA LYS A 229 -7.24 -3.90 40.01
C LYS A 229 -8.36 -3.61 41.00
N ASN A 230 -8.47 -2.36 41.45
CA ASN A 230 -9.51 -1.92 42.36
C ASN A 230 -10.87 -1.88 41.66
N TYR A 231 -10.94 -1.31 40.45
CA TYR A 231 -12.16 -1.31 39.64
C TYR A 231 -12.60 -2.72 39.28
N PHE A 232 -11.67 -3.64 38.99
CA PHE A 232 -12.00 -5.06 38.78
C PHE A 232 -12.72 -5.66 40.00
N LYS A 233 -12.16 -5.47 41.21
CA LYS A 233 -12.78 -5.96 42.45
C LYS A 233 -14.17 -5.34 42.64
N GLU A 234 -14.26 -4.01 42.55
CA GLU A 234 -15.48 -3.26 42.75
C GLU A 234 -16.56 -3.66 41.73
N PHE A 235 -16.21 -3.76 40.45
CA PHE A 235 -17.17 -4.10 39.39
C PHE A 235 -17.59 -5.57 39.49
N LYS A 236 -16.69 -6.48 39.94
CA LYS A 236 -17.03 -7.88 40.16
C LYS A 236 -17.96 -8.05 41.37
N GLN A 237 -17.68 -7.35 42.47
CA GLN A 237 -18.51 -7.36 43.69
C GLN A 237 -19.90 -6.75 43.45
N ASN A 238 -19.97 -5.68 42.66
CA ASN A 238 -21.22 -5.00 42.32
C ASN A 238 -21.96 -5.63 41.13
N ASN A 239 -21.58 -6.84 40.68
CA ASN A 239 -22.15 -7.53 39.51
C ASN A 239 -22.16 -6.71 38.20
N LYS A 240 -21.31 -5.67 38.09
CA LYS A 240 -21.11 -4.89 36.85
C LYS A 240 -20.32 -5.68 35.80
N ILE A 241 -19.51 -6.66 36.22
CA ILE A 241 -18.84 -7.62 35.35
C ILE A 241 -19.07 -9.05 35.86
N SER A 242 -19.48 -9.95 34.97
CA SER A 242 -19.48 -11.40 35.21
C SER A 242 -18.23 -12.00 34.58
N THR A 243 -17.43 -12.74 35.37
CA THR A 243 -16.19 -13.39 34.93
C THR A 243 -15.71 -14.46 35.92
N GLU A 244 -15.20 -15.57 35.39
CA GLU A 244 -14.50 -16.61 36.16
C GLU A 244 -13.06 -16.22 36.49
N LEU A 245 -12.53 -15.19 35.81
CA LEU A 245 -11.15 -14.78 35.94
C LEU A 245 -10.88 -14.29 37.38
N SER A 246 -9.82 -14.80 38.00
CA SER A 246 -9.42 -14.40 39.35
C SER A 246 -8.67 -13.06 39.30
N LEU A 247 -8.62 -12.33 40.41
CA LEU A 247 -7.85 -11.08 40.47
C LEU A 247 -6.38 -11.29 40.09
N ARG A 248 -5.80 -12.43 40.49
CA ARG A 248 -4.42 -12.80 40.18
C ARG A 248 -4.23 -12.96 38.66
N ARG A 249 -5.06 -13.78 38.02
CA ARG A 249 -5.01 -13.97 36.56
C ARG A 249 -5.26 -12.67 35.81
N PHE A 250 -6.20 -11.85 36.30
CA PHE A 250 -6.50 -10.54 35.69
C PHE A 250 -5.26 -9.65 35.74
N THR A 251 -4.60 -9.62 36.90
CA THR A 251 -3.38 -8.85 37.09
C THR A 251 -2.25 -9.34 36.18
N GLU A 252 -2.07 -10.65 36.05
CA GLU A 252 -1.06 -11.26 35.18
C GLU A 252 -1.34 -10.92 33.69
N SER A 253 -2.58 -11.09 33.23
CA SER A 253 -2.97 -10.76 31.85
C SER A 253 -2.88 -9.26 31.55
N VAL A 254 -3.32 -8.38 32.46
CA VAL A 254 -3.23 -6.91 32.27
C VAL A 254 -1.76 -6.45 32.26
N LYS A 255 -0.93 -7.03 33.13
CA LYS A 255 0.52 -6.76 33.12
C LYS A 255 1.12 -7.16 31.78
N TRP A 256 0.80 -8.35 31.28
CA TRP A 256 1.21 -8.80 29.96
C TRP A 256 0.73 -7.86 28.84
N ILE A 257 -0.54 -7.45 28.86
CA ILE A 257 -1.12 -6.51 27.88
C ILE A 257 -0.32 -5.19 27.87
N ASN A 258 0.00 -4.64 29.05
CA ASN A 258 0.74 -3.39 29.19
C ASN A 258 2.20 -3.51 28.69
N GLU A 259 2.87 -4.61 29.00
CA GLU A 259 4.30 -4.83 28.69
C GLU A 259 4.53 -5.29 27.24
N VAL A 260 3.64 -6.11 26.68
CA VAL A 260 3.89 -6.84 25.42
C VAL A 260 2.99 -6.40 24.26
N SER A 261 1.78 -5.90 24.52
CA SER A 261 0.79 -5.63 23.48
C SER A 261 0.70 -4.14 23.08
N PHE A 262 0.01 -3.86 21.98
CA PHE A 262 -0.36 -2.49 21.54
C PHE A 262 -1.74 -2.04 22.02
N ILE A 263 -2.39 -2.84 22.85
CA ILE A 263 -3.71 -2.52 23.37
C ILE A 263 -3.54 -1.47 24.46
N ALA A 264 -4.23 -0.35 24.32
CA ALA A 264 -4.17 0.74 25.29
C ALA A 264 -5.47 1.52 25.36
N PRO A 265 -5.74 2.17 26.50
CA PRO A 265 -6.81 3.14 26.60
C PRO A 265 -6.51 4.32 25.66
N THR A 266 -7.42 4.60 24.72
CA THR A 266 -7.34 5.75 23.80
C THR A 266 -8.71 6.40 23.72
N TYR A 267 -8.81 7.58 23.12
CA TYR A 267 -10.07 8.31 23.01
C TYR A 267 -10.40 8.62 21.55
N GLU A 268 -11.69 8.56 21.21
CA GLU A 268 -12.21 9.19 20.01
C GLU A 268 -12.45 10.68 20.28
N ILE A 269 -12.07 11.55 19.33
CA ILE A 269 -12.46 12.95 19.36
C ILE A 269 -13.77 13.12 18.61
N ASN A 270 -14.70 13.84 19.21
CA ASN A 270 -15.84 14.42 18.51
C ASN A 270 -15.38 15.64 17.68
N LEU A 271 -14.78 15.36 16.51
CA LEU A 271 -14.17 16.37 15.63
C LEU A 271 -15.15 17.47 15.22
N GLU A 272 -16.44 17.12 15.14
CA GLU A 272 -17.51 18.03 14.76
C GLU A 272 -17.68 19.19 15.78
N LEU A 273 -17.39 18.97 17.07
CA LEU A 273 -17.46 19.99 18.12
C LEU A 273 -16.34 21.03 17.99
N ILE A 274 -15.27 20.71 17.28
CA ILE A 274 -14.11 21.57 17.09
C ILE A 274 -14.00 22.07 15.65
N ASP A 275 -15.10 22.13 14.90
CA ASP A 275 -15.13 22.58 13.49
C ASP A 275 -14.20 21.82 12.54
N ILE A 276 -13.86 20.57 12.84
CA ILE A 276 -13.16 19.68 11.93
C ILE A 276 -14.12 18.63 11.42
N SER A 277 -14.07 18.39 10.11
CA SER A 277 -14.82 17.35 9.43
C SER A 277 -13.89 16.22 8.99
N TRP A 278 -14.37 14.98 9.08
CA TRP A 278 -13.67 13.80 8.57
C TRP A 278 -14.54 13.13 7.51
N ASN A 279 -14.34 13.55 6.26
CA ASN A 279 -15.24 13.17 5.16
C ASN A 279 -14.63 12.06 4.31
N TYR A 280 -15.44 11.11 3.83
CA TYR A 280 -14.98 10.11 2.87
C TYR A 280 -15.17 10.63 1.45
N CYS A 281 -14.20 10.39 0.58
CA CYS A 281 -14.33 10.67 -0.85
C CYS A 281 -13.88 9.48 -1.69
N SER A 282 -14.64 9.15 -2.72
CA SER A 282 -14.27 8.20 -3.78
C SER A 282 -14.45 8.86 -5.13
N LEU A 283 -13.40 8.79 -5.96
CA LEU A 283 -13.36 9.36 -7.30
C LEU A 283 -12.95 8.28 -8.31
N THR A 284 -13.67 8.22 -9.43
CA THR A 284 -13.28 7.41 -10.59
C THR A 284 -12.85 8.34 -11.71
N PHE A 285 -11.56 8.34 -12.04
CA PHE A 285 -11.00 9.16 -13.11
C PHE A 285 -11.25 8.55 -14.48
N HIS A 286 -11.41 9.43 -15.48
CA HIS A 286 -11.65 9.05 -16.87
C HIS A 286 -10.53 8.14 -17.43
N PRO A 287 -10.84 7.06 -18.16
CA PRO A 287 -9.84 6.07 -18.61
C PRO A 287 -8.80 6.62 -19.61
N ALA A 288 -9.14 7.70 -20.34
CA ALA A 288 -8.19 8.40 -21.21
C ALA A 288 -7.08 9.17 -20.45
N LEU A 289 -7.27 9.41 -19.15
CA LEU A 289 -6.27 10.12 -18.34
C LEU A 289 -5.10 9.20 -18.00
N ASN A 290 -3.88 9.73 -18.20
CA ASN A 290 -2.68 9.01 -17.81
C ASN A 290 -2.61 8.86 -16.28
N LYS A 291 -2.58 7.62 -15.79
CA LYS A 291 -2.47 7.28 -14.36
C LYS A 291 -1.30 7.99 -13.66
N LYS A 292 -0.17 8.20 -14.35
CA LYS A 292 0.99 9.01 -13.87
C LYS A 292 0.56 10.41 -13.43
N LYS A 293 -0.25 11.08 -14.25
CA LYS A 293 -0.71 12.44 -14.00
C LYS A 293 -1.73 12.49 -12.86
N ILE A 294 -2.58 11.47 -12.76
CA ILE A 294 -3.53 11.36 -11.65
C ILE A 294 -2.78 11.15 -10.33
N ASP A 295 -1.78 10.26 -10.28
CA ASP A 295 -0.97 10.04 -9.08
C ASP A 295 -0.23 11.33 -8.65
N GLN A 296 0.24 12.16 -9.60
CA GLN A 296 0.81 13.50 -9.29
C GLN A 296 -0.20 14.42 -8.58
N ILE A 297 -1.45 14.41 -9.01
CA ILE A 297 -2.54 15.20 -8.42
C ILE A 297 -2.87 14.70 -7.03
N ILE A 298 -3.15 13.40 -6.91
CA ILE A 298 -3.53 12.73 -5.66
C ILE A 298 -2.48 12.96 -4.57
N ASN A 299 -1.19 12.84 -4.89
CA ASN A 299 -0.10 13.07 -3.92
C ASN A 299 -0.04 14.50 -3.35
N LYS A 300 -0.78 15.46 -3.93
CA LYS A 300 -0.86 16.85 -3.51
C LYS A 300 -2.27 17.29 -3.11
N PHE A 301 -3.23 16.37 -3.06
CA PHE A 301 -4.62 16.68 -2.75
C PHE A 301 -4.74 17.29 -1.34
N PRO A 302 -5.26 18.53 -1.19
CA PRO A 302 -5.40 19.18 0.11
C PRO A 302 -6.25 18.34 1.06
N PHE A 303 -5.82 18.21 2.33
CA PHE A 303 -6.56 17.49 3.38
C PHE A 303 -6.68 15.98 3.21
N MET A 304 -6.12 15.40 2.14
CA MET A 304 -6.25 13.98 1.85
C MET A 304 -5.41 13.12 2.81
N THR A 305 -6.03 12.06 3.33
CA THR A 305 -5.36 11.03 4.12
C THR A 305 -5.74 9.63 3.65
N SER A 306 -4.84 8.68 3.87
CA SER A 306 -5.10 7.24 3.70
C SER A 306 -5.73 6.84 2.36
N SER A 307 -5.13 7.29 1.26
CA SER A 307 -5.61 6.95 -0.08
C SER A 307 -5.45 5.46 -0.40
N ARG A 308 -6.45 4.93 -1.11
CA ARG A 308 -6.62 3.52 -1.44
C ARG A 308 -7.11 3.42 -2.87
N SER A 309 -6.65 2.42 -3.60
CA SER A 309 -7.10 2.20 -4.98
C SER A 309 -7.82 0.87 -5.13
N SER A 310 -8.86 0.85 -5.97
CA SER A 310 -9.50 -0.38 -6.42
C SER A 310 -9.13 -0.63 -7.89
N PRO A 311 -8.16 -1.51 -8.18
CA PRO A 311 -7.88 -1.91 -9.54
C PRO A 311 -9.03 -2.78 -10.10
N GLY A 312 -9.07 -2.92 -11.43
CA GLY A 312 -10.12 -3.67 -12.13
C GLY A 312 -10.43 -3.14 -13.53
N LYS A 313 -9.98 -1.92 -13.83
CA LYS A 313 -10.38 -1.15 -15.02
C LYS A 313 -9.22 -0.30 -15.57
N PHE A 314 -9.33 0.20 -16.82
CA PHE A 314 -8.39 1.21 -17.33
C PHE A 314 -8.62 2.55 -16.62
N SER A 315 -9.86 2.88 -16.29
CA SER A 315 -10.16 3.98 -15.36
C SER A 315 -9.41 3.80 -14.04
N TYR A 316 -9.05 4.91 -13.39
CA TYR A 316 -8.37 4.87 -12.11
C TYR A 316 -9.32 5.27 -10.99
N GLU A 317 -9.65 4.29 -10.15
CA GLU A 317 -10.57 4.47 -9.03
C GLU A 317 -9.79 4.57 -7.72
N ILE A 318 -10.05 5.64 -6.98
CA ILE A 318 -9.38 5.96 -5.73
C ILE A 318 -10.40 6.39 -4.68
N SER A 319 -10.21 5.92 -3.46
CA SER A 319 -10.90 6.43 -2.29
C SER A 319 -9.91 6.92 -1.24
N PHE A 320 -10.33 7.92 -0.48
CA PHE A 320 -9.52 8.57 0.53
C PHE A 320 -10.39 9.28 1.55
N TRP A 321 -9.77 9.63 2.67
CA TRP A 321 -10.37 10.46 3.69
C TRP A 321 -9.94 11.92 3.50
N LEU A 322 -10.81 12.85 3.85
CA LEU A 322 -10.54 14.27 3.89
C LEU A 322 -10.69 14.74 5.34
N PHE A 323 -9.59 15.14 5.94
CA PHE A 323 -9.56 15.71 7.28
C PHE A 323 -9.35 17.21 7.16
N SER A 324 -10.44 17.96 7.22
CA SER A 324 -10.47 19.39 6.88
C SER A 324 -11.34 20.20 7.84
N PRO A 325 -11.02 21.49 8.07
CA PRO A 325 -11.96 22.41 8.69
C PRO A 325 -13.31 22.42 7.96
N LYS A 326 -14.41 22.50 8.71
CA LYS A 326 -15.78 22.58 8.16
C LYS A 326 -15.96 23.74 7.20
N SER A 327 -15.21 24.83 7.39
CA SER A 327 -15.21 25.99 6.49
C SER A 327 -14.85 25.65 5.04
N TYR A 328 -14.16 24.54 4.78
CA TYR A 328 -13.84 24.09 3.42
C TYR A 328 -14.84 23.12 2.79
N GLU A 329 -15.88 22.66 3.48
CA GLU A 329 -16.83 21.67 2.93
C GLU A 329 -17.41 22.10 1.58
N ASN A 330 -17.86 23.36 1.49
CA ASN A 330 -18.41 23.92 0.26
C ASN A 330 -17.36 24.06 -0.86
N ASP A 331 -16.11 24.37 -0.50
CA ASP A 331 -15.02 24.50 -1.48
C ASP A 331 -14.63 23.14 -2.06
N ILE A 332 -14.65 22.09 -1.22
CA ILE A 332 -14.43 20.69 -1.63
C ILE A 332 -15.53 20.24 -2.59
N ILE A 333 -16.81 20.48 -2.25
CA ILE A 333 -17.95 20.11 -3.10
C ILE A 333 -17.81 20.78 -4.49
N ARG A 334 -17.60 22.09 -4.52
CA ARG A 334 -17.41 22.85 -5.76
C ARG A 334 -16.19 22.38 -6.55
N PHE A 335 -15.10 22.03 -5.88
CA PHE A 335 -13.90 21.51 -6.53
C PHE A 335 -14.18 20.17 -7.23
N ILE A 336 -14.86 19.24 -6.56
CA ILE A 336 -15.22 17.93 -7.15
C ILE A 336 -16.21 18.12 -8.31
N GLU A 337 -17.17 19.02 -8.20
CA GLU A 337 -18.08 19.36 -9.30
C GLU A 337 -17.32 19.93 -10.52
N LYS A 338 -16.32 20.80 -10.31
CA LYS A 338 -15.46 21.28 -11.40
C LYS A 338 -14.66 20.15 -12.06
N LEU A 339 -14.18 19.16 -11.31
CA LEU A 339 -13.51 18.00 -11.90
C LEU A 339 -14.43 17.21 -12.82
N GLU A 340 -15.69 17.02 -12.42
CA GLU A 340 -16.71 16.34 -13.22
C GLU A 340 -17.12 17.18 -14.43
N GLU A 341 -17.29 18.49 -14.26
CA GLU A 341 -17.64 19.42 -15.34
C GLU A 341 -16.57 19.40 -16.44
N PHE A 342 -15.29 19.29 -16.07
CA PHE A 342 -14.16 19.16 -17.00
C PHE A 342 -13.99 17.74 -17.59
N GLY A 343 -14.83 16.78 -17.18
CA GLY A 343 -14.77 15.39 -17.63
C GLY A 343 -13.59 14.60 -17.07
N TYR A 344 -12.88 15.10 -16.05
CA TYR A 344 -11.74 14.39 -15.47
C TYR A 344 -12.16 13.19 -14.63
N ILE A 345 -13.35 13.23 -14.05
CA ILE A 345 -13.96 12.14 -13.28
C ILE A 345 -15.30 11.73 -13.91
N ILE A 346 -15.59 10.43 -13.85
CA ILE A 346 -16.83 9.81 -14.38
C ILE A 346 -17.77 9.33 -13.26
N ASP A 347 -17.24 9.16 -12.05
CA ASP A 347 -18.03 8.80 -10.87
C ASP A 347 -17.42 9.45 -9.62
N LYS A 348 -18.30 9.81 -8.67
CA LYS A 348 -17.93 10.51 -7.43
C LYS A 348 -18.86 10.11 -6.29
N THR A 349 -18.30 9.93 -5.12
CA THR A 349 -19.03 9.80 -3.86
C THR A 349 -18.32 10.63 -2.81
N LEU A 350 -19.04 11.52 -2.13
CA LEU A 350 -18.58 12.26 -0.96
C LEU A 350 -19.55 11.95 0.18
N ILE A 351 -19.03 11.58 1.34
CA ILE A 351 -19.83 11.30 2.53
C ILE A 351 -19.41 12.29 3.59
N LEU A 352 -20.30 13.23 3.88
CA LEU A 352 -20.14 14.16 4.98
C LEU A 352 -20.58 13.47 6.26
N GLN A 353 -19.63 13.11 7.13
CA GLN A 353 -19.91 12.46 8.39
C GLN A 353 -20.53 13.49 9.34
N LYS A 354 -21.79 13.28 9.75
CA LYS A 354 -22.50 14.28 10.57
C LYS A 354 -23.20 13.74 11.81
N GLU A 355 -23.39 12.41 11.90
CA GLU A 355 -24.39 11.88 12.83
C GLU A 355 -23.83 10.76 13.72
N PHE A 356 -23.36 9.66 13.13
CA PHE A 356 -23.08 8.46 13.92
C PHE A 356 -22.00 7.59 13.32
N LYS A 357 -21.25 6.92 14.20
CA LYS A 357 -20.32 5.84 13.88
C LYS A 357 -20.51 4.68 14.84
N ASN A 358 -20.54 3.47 14.30
CA ASN A 358 -20.45 2.25 15.10
C ASN A 358 -19.24 1.43 14.64
N ASN A 359 -18.41 1.06 15.61
CA ASN A 359 -17.32 0.12 15.44
C ASN A 359 -17.60 -1.11 16.31
N SER A 360 -17.84 -2.23 15.66
CA SER A 360 -18.04 -3.52 16.30
C SER A 360 -16.82 -4.42 16.11
N ILE A 361 -16.34 -5.03 17.19
CA ILE A 361 -15.30 -6.05 17.18
C ILE A 361 -15.83 -7.33 17.83
N ASN A 362 -15.54 -8.48 17.21
CA ASN A 362 -15.93 -9.78 17.76
C ASN A 362 -14.69 -10.49 18.32
N LEU A 363 -14.54 -10.48 19.65
CA LEU A 363 -13.40 -11.09 20.32
C LEU A 363 -13.40 -12.62 20.27
N ASN A 364 -14.50 -13.27 19.89
CA ASN A 364 -14.52 -14.72 19.66
C ASN A 364 -13.48 -15.16 18.62
N TYR A 365 -13.12 -14.27 17.68
CA TYR A 365 -12.07 -14.53 16.69
C TYR A 365 -10.69 -14.81 17.31
N PHE A 366 -10.42 -14.24 18.48
CA PHE A 366 -9.15 -14.39 19.18
C PHE A 366 -9.15 -15.54 20.19
N ARG A 367 -10.28 -16.19 20.47
CA ARG A 367 -10.32 -17.24 21.50
C ARG A 367 -9.60 -18.51 21.07
N ASN A 368 -9.06 -19.25 22.03
CA ASN A 368 -8.24 -20.46 21.79
C ASN A 368 -8.98 -21.53 20.98
N TYR A 369 -10.30 -21.68 21.21
CA TYR A 369 -11.12 -22.66 20.48
C TYR A 369 -11.26 -22.33 18.99
N TYR A 370 -11.04 -21.07 18.62
CA TYR A 370 -11.26 -20.57 17.29
C TYR A 370 -9.98 -20.67 16.45
N LYS A 371 -10.06 -21.38 15.32
CA LYS A 371 -8.89 -21.59 14.45
C LYS A 371 -8.64 -20.36 13.58
N LYS A 372 -7.50 -19.68 13.81
CA LYS A 372 -7.05 -18.45 13.12
C LYS A 372 -7.23 -18.57 11.60
N GLY A 373 -7.80 -17.55 10.95
CA GLY A 373 -8.00 -17.50 9.51
C GLY A 373 -9.33 -18.11 8.99
N ARG A 374 -10.21 -18.62 9.86
CA ARG A 374 -11.57 -19.05 9.51
C ARG A 374 -12.60 -17.91 9.63
N LEU A 375 -13.82 -18.11 9.10
CA LEU A 375 -14.97 -17.22 9.29
C LEU A 375 -15.72 -17.53 10.58
N ILE A 376 -16.09 -16.49 11.33
CA ILE A 376 -16.70 -16.68 12.66
C ILE A 376 -18.02 -17.43 12.49
N ASN A 377 -18.25 -18.43 13.34
CA ASN A 377 -19.49 -19.18 13.38
C ASN A 377 -20.25 -18.89 14.68
N PRO A 378 -21.27 -18.01 14.64
CA PRO A 378 -22.11 -17.71 15.80
C PRO A 378 -22.86 -18.93 16.37
N LYS A 379 -23.03 -20.01 15.59
CA LYS A 379 -23.69 -21.24 16.02
C LYS A 379 -22.76 -22.24 16.71
N HIS A 380 -21.46 -21.92 16.83
CA HIS A 380 -20.50 -22.82 17.48
C HIS A 380 -20.81 -22.91 18.99
N PRO A 381 -20.78 -24.09 19.64
CA PRO A 381 -21.16 -24.24 21.06
C PRO A 381 -20.37 -23.37 22.03
N ASN A 382 -19.09 -23.10 21.72
CA ASN A 382 -18.22 -22.24 22.53
C ASN A 382 -18.31 -20.74 22.17
N TYR A 383 -19.14 -20.38 21.19
CA TYR A 383 -19.42 -18.99 20.86
C TYR A 383 -20.19 -18.35 22.00
N ASP A 384 -19.81 -17.13 22.36
CA ASP A 384 -20.45 -16.39 23.45
C ASP A 384 -20.58 -14.92 23.05
N GLU A 385 -21.81 -14.44 23.04
CA GLU A 385 -22.20 -13.08 22.65
C GLU A 385 -21.55 -12.02 23.54
N LYS A 386 -21.13 -12.36 24.78
CA LYS A 386 -20.48 -11.39 25.67
C LYS A 386 -19.14 -10.86 25.12
N TYR A 387 -18.54 -11.57 24.17
CA TYR A 387 -17.30 -11.20 23.48
C TYR A 387 -17.52 -10.32 22.25
N GLU A 388 -18.78 -10.00 21.93
CA GLU A 388 -19.11 -9.00 20.93
C GLU A 388 -19.13 -7.63 21.56
N ILE A 389 -18.32 -6.72 21.02
CA ILE A 389 -18.17 -5.38 21.58
C ILE A 389 -18.51 -4.38 20.51
N SER A 390 -19.62 -3.67 20.70
CA SER A 390 -19.99 -2.50 19.90
C SER A 390 -19.60 -1.22 20.62
N PHE A 391 -19.02 -0.30 19.86
CA PHE A 391 -18.77 1.06 20.30
C PHE A 391 -19.52 2.01 19.38
N GLU A 392 -20.43 2.79 19.96
CA GLU A 392 -21.31 3.70 19.25
C GLU A 392 -21.01 5.13 19.67
N THR A 393 -20.83 6.00 18.68
CA THR A 393 -20.59 7.42 18.89
C THR A 393 -21.58 8.25 18.10
N PHE A 394 -22.20 9.19 18.80
CA PHE A 394 -23.07 10.22 18.22
C PHE A 394 -22.27 11.52 18.17
N TYR A 395 -22.09 12.05 16.97
CA TYR A 395 -21.40 13.32 16.79
C TYR A 395 -22.42 14.45 17.05
N GLY A 396 -22.04 15.39 17.91
CA GLY A 396 -22.89 16.55 18.18
C GLY A 396 -22.81 17.52 17.01
N SER A 397 -23.90 18.23 16.72
CA SER A 397 -23.94 19.20 15.62
C SER A 397 -23.45 20.59 16.01
N GLN A 398 -23.33 20.88 17.32
CA GLN A 398 -22.99 22.20 17.82
C GLN A 398 -21.52 22.32 18.19
N LYS A 399 -20.87 23.38 17.71
CA LYS A 399 -19.49 23.73 18.04
C LYS A 399 -19.38 24.05 19.54
N LEU A 400 -18.35 23.51 20.19
CA LEU A 400 -17.97 23.90 21.55
C LEU A 400 -17.48 25.36 21.53
N GLN A 401 -18.16 26.24 22.27
CA GLN A 401 -17.71 27.62 22.43
C GLN A 401 -16.56 27.67 23.46
N ARG A 402 -15.34 27.43 22.98
CA ARG A 402 -14.09 27.47 23.77
C ARG A 402 -12.96 28.06 22.94
N GLU A 403 -12.08 28.84 23.58
CA GLU A 403 -10.79 29.22 23.01
C GLU A 403 -9.79 28.06 23.16
N TRP A 404 -9.28 27.53 22.05
CA TRP A 404 -8.32 26.42 22.10
C TRP A 404 -6.91 26.92 22.34
N THR A 405 -6.31 26.48 23.44
CA THR A 405 -4.91 26.73 23.76
C THR A 405 -3.99 25.69 23.08
N ILE A 406 -2.70 26.00 23.00
CA ILE A 406 -1.68 25.02 22.54
C ILE A 406 -1.66 23.78 23.43
N LEU A 407 -1.94 23.92 24.73
CA LEU A 407 -2.00 22.79 25.64
C LEU A 407 -3.19 21.87 25.30
N ASP A 408 -4.37 22.44 25.04
CA ASP A 408 -5.56 21.68 24.64
C ASP A 408 -5.31 20.89 23.35
N THR A 409 -4.74 21.53 22.32
CA THR A 409 -4.45 20.86 21.04
C THR A 409 -3.41 19.75 21.21
N MET A 410 -2.38 19.96 22.02
CA MET A 410 -1.37 18.94 22.31
C MET A 410 -1.95 17.77 23.11
N ILE A 411 -2.85 18.01 24.06
CA ILE A 411 -3.57 16.95 24.79
C ILE A 411 -4.37 16.11 23.79
N LEU A 412 -5.20 16.76 22.96
CA LEU A 412 -6.00 16.08 21.93
C LEU A 412 -5.15 15.23 20.98
N GLU A 413 -4.03 15.75 20.46
CA GLU A 413 -3.18 14.99 19.53
C GLU A 413 -2.45 13.79 20.16
N ASN A 414 -2.23 13.79 21.48
CA ASN A 414 -1.48 12.73 22.17
C ASN A 414 -2.37 11.62 22.74
N ILE A 415 -3.63 11.92 23.04
CA ILE A 415 -4.53 11.00 23.76
C ILE A 415 -5.43 10.21 22.81
N VAL A 416 -5.36 10.54 21.51
CA VAL A 416 -6.25 10.04 20.48
C VAL A 416 -5.69 8.81 19.78
N GLN A 417 -6.61 8.09 19.17
CA GLN A 417 -6.44 6.77 18.61
C GLN A 417 -5.28 6.66 17.64
N TRP A 418 -4.56 5.55 17.77
CA TRP A 418 -3.49 5.11 16.88
C TRP A 418 -2.24 5.98 16.93
N ASN A 419 -2.14 6.88 17.90
CA ASN A 419 -0.83 7.37 18.22
C ASN A 419 -0.02 6.26 18.91
N VAL A 420 0.72 5.48 18.11
CA VAL A 420 1.64 4.44 18.60
C VAL A 420 2.59 5.02 19.67
N GLU A 421 2.84 6.34 19.60
CA GLU A 421 3.66 7.16 20.49
C GLU A 421 3.14 7.23 21.93
N ALA A 422 1.84 6.97 22.17
CA ALA A 422 1.19 7.15 23.49
C ALA A 422 0.73 5.85 24.18
N ILE A 423 0.97 4.67 23.59
CA ILE A 423 0.29 3.42 23.96
C ILE A 423 0.83 2.78 25.26
N GLY A 424 0.01 2.71 26.32
CA GLY A 424 0.20 1.85 27.50
C GLY A 424 -0.69 2.24 28.69
N PHE A 425 -0.88 1.35 29.66
CA PHE A 425 -1.70 1.58 30.87
C PHE A 425 -0.96 2.34 31.99
N GLU A 426 0.37 2.49 31.94
CA GLU A 426 1.21 3.05 33.03
C GLU A 426 1.94 4.37 32.72
N ARG A 427 1.47 5.20 31.78
CA ARG A 427 2.34 6.23 31.15
C ARG A 427 2.09 7.71 31.48
N ARG A 428 1.24 8.06 32.45
CA ARG A 428 0.84 9.48 32.68
C ARG A 428 2.03 10.44 32.88
N THR A 429 3.05 10.06 33.65
CA THR A 429 4.25 10.89 33.87
C THR A 429 5.06 11.10 32.60
N ASN A 430 5.09 10.09 31.71
CA ASN A 430 5.80 10.16 30.43
C ASN A 430 5.00 10.93 29.38
N VAL A 431 3.68 10.77 29.34
CA VAL A 431 2.77 11.59 28.50
C VAL A 431 2.86 13.06 28.90
N PHE A 432 2.93 13.38 30.19
CA PHE A 432 3.19 14.74 30.68
C PHE A 432 4.53 15.30 30.20
N ARG A 433 5.62 14.54 30.37
CA ARG A 433 6.97 14.94 29.90
C ARG A 433 6.97 15.18 28.39
N LEU A 434 6.27 14.34 27.63
CA LEU A 434 6.08 14.44 26.18
C LEU A 434 5.30 15.70 25.78
N ILE A 435 4.18 16.01 26.43
CA ILE A 435 3.40 17.22 26.14
C ILE A 435 4.27 18.46 26.39
N LYS A 436 5.01 18.50 27.50
CA LYS A 436 5.89 19.62 27.83
C LYS A 436 7.00 19.82 26.79
N SER A 437 7.67 18.75 26.36
CA SER A 437 8.71 18.82 25.33
C SER A 437 8.15 19.26 23.96
N ARG A 438 6.98 18.74 23.57
CA ARG A 438 6.30 19.09 22.31
C ARG A 438 5.89 20.56 22.25
N ILE A 439 5.34 21.10 23.33
CA ILE A 439 4.95 22.53 23.38
C ILE A 439 6.17 23.43 23.15
N ILE A 440 7.29 23.12 23.82
CA ILE A 440 8.53 23.87 23.66
C ILE A 440 9.05 23.74 22.22
N TYR A 441 9.05 22.52 21.68
CA TYR A 441 9.49 22.24 20.32
C TYR A 441 8.65 22.99 19.28
N GLU A 442 7.32 22.98 19.40
CA GLU A 442 6.42 23.66 18.46
C GLU A 442 6.69 25.18 18.43
N ILE A 443 6.83 25.81 19.60
CA ILE A 443 7.15 27.24 19.69
C ILE A 443 8.49 27.54 19.01
N LEU A 444 9.51 26.71 19.27
CA LEU A 444 10.84 26.89 18.68
C LEU A 444 10.84 26.63 17.17
N SER A 445 10.07 25.64 16.71
CA SER A 445 9.87 25.32 15.29
C SER A 445 9.23 26.48 14.54
N GLN A 446 8.16 27.08 15.09
CA GLN A 446 7.50 28.26 14.50
C GLN A 446 8.43 29.48 14.47
N LYS A 447 9.18 29.73 15.54
CA LYS A 447 10.21 30.79 15.56
C LYS A 447 11.29 30.56 14.51
N ASN A 448 11.77 29.33 14.37
CA ASN A 448 12.77 28.97 13.36
C ASN A 448 12.20 29.14 11.94
N LEU A 449 10.94 28.76 11.71
CA LEU A 449 10.25 28.97 10.44
C LEU A 449 10.20 30.45 10.06
N ILE A 450 9.79 31.33 10.99
CA ILE A 450 9.71 32.79 10.80
C ILE A 450 11.10 33.38 10.54
N LYS A 451 12.09 33.03 11.37
CA LYS A 451 13.48 33.47 11.21
C LYS A 451 14.03 33.10 9.84
N ASN A 452 13.78 31.87 9.40
CA ASN A 452 14.28 31.37 8.12
C ASN A 452 13.60 32.05 6.94
N ILE A 453 12.26 32.19 6.94
CA ILE A 453 11.59 32.88 5.84
C ILE A 453 11.99 34.36 5.78
N LYS A 454 12.13 35.05 6.93
CA LYS A 454 12.64 36.44 7.00
C LYS A 454 13.99 36.57 6.34
N LYS A 455 14.94 35.69 6.69
CA LYS A 455 16.27 35.65 6.07
C LYS A 455 16.20 35.43 4.56
N LYS A 456 15.33 34.54 4.08
CA LYS A 456 15.17 34.30 2.62
C LYS A 456 14.56 35.49 1.91
N ILE A 457 13.53 36.13 2.48
CA ILE A 457 12.90 37.31 1.88
C ILE A 457 13.87 38.48 1.83
N GLN A 458 14.63 38.70 2.90
CA GLN A 458 15.66 39.74 2.92
C GLN A 458 16.72 39.52 1.84
N ILE A 459 17.20 38.29 1.64
CA ILE A 459 18.12 37.96 0.53
C ILE A 459 17.51 38.28 -0.84
N ILE A 460 16.21 38.05 -1.03
CA ILE A 460 15.52 38.35 -2.30
C ILE A 460 15.36 39.86 -2.46
N GLN A 461 14.94 40.58 -1.42
CA GLN A 461 14.69 42.03 -1.44
C GLN A 461 15.97 42.83 -1.63
N ASP A 462 17.06 42.43 -0.98
CA ASP A 462 18.36 43.12 -1.01
C ASP A 462 19.14 42.84 -2.32
N ASN A 463 18.70 41.86 -3.14
CA ASN A 463 19.32 41.52 -4.41
C ASN A 463 18.36 41.74 -5.59
N THR A 464 18.56 42.84 -6.33
CA THR A 464 17.72 43.25 -7.47
C THR A 464 17.65 42.19 -8.58
N LYS A 465 18.74 41.46 -8.85
CA LYS A 465 18.76 40.38 -9.87
C LYS A 465 17.85 39.22 -9.46
N ILE A 466 17.94 38.77 -8.20
CA ILE A 466 17.07 37.71 -7.66
C ILE A 466 15.62 38.16 -7.66
N LYS A 467 15.36 39.40 -7.22
CA LYS A 467 14.01 40.00 -7.20
C LYS A 467 13.36 40.01 -8.58
N GLN A 468 14.05 40.55 -9.59
CA GLN A 468 13.55 40.62 -10.98
C GLN A 468 13.36 39.22 -11.59
N PHE A 469 14.33 38.31 -11.39
CA PHE A 469 14.19 36.93 -11.80
C PHE A 469 12.94 36.29 -11.19
N PHE A 470 12.68 36.58 -9.91
CA PHE A 470 11.56 35.98 -9.21
C PHE A 470 10.20 36.49 -9.68
N ILE A 471 10.04 37.81 -9.78
CA ILE A 471 8.81 38.45 -10.28
C ILE A 471 8.49 37.96 -11.71
N THR A 472 9.51 37.90 -12.57
CA THR A 472 9.36 37.37 -13.94
C THR A 472 8.87 35.93 -13.94
N LEU A 473 9.44 35.08 -13.08
CA LEU A 473 9.03 33.68 -12.94
C LEU A 473 7.58 33.55 -12.46
N LEU A 474 7.15 34.36 -11.49
CA LEU A 474 5.78 34.36 -10.98
C LEU A 474 4.78 34.83 -12.04
N ASN A 475 5.08 35.92 -12.75
CA ASN A 475 4.22 36.46 -13.81
C ASN A 475 4.04 35.46 -14.96
N ASN A 476 5.13 34.84 -15.42
CA ASN A 476 5.08 33.89 -16.53
C ASN A 476 4.31 32.60 -16.20
N ASN A 477 4.18 32.26 -14.91
CA ASN A 477 3.61 30.98 -14.48
C ASN A 477 2.33 31.10 -13.64
N LYS A 478 1.78 32.31 -13.48
CA LYS A 478 0.63 32.59 -12.61
C LYS A 478 -0.59 31.70 -12.90
N ASN A 479 -0.85 31.41 -14.18
CA ASN A 479 -2.00 30.62 -14.62
C ASN A 479 -1.88 29.13 -14.28
N PHE A 480 -0.67 28.62 -14.01
CA PHE A 480 -0.46 27.21 -13.63
C PHE A 480 -0.74 26.96 -12.15
N GLY A 481 -0.82 28.02 -11.35
CA GLY A 481 -1.12 27.98 -9.92
C GLY A 481 0.09 27.69 -9.02
N PHE A 482 -0.08 27.98 -7.74
CA PHE A 482 0.97 27.87 -6.71
C PHE A 482 1.65 26.50 -6.67
N PHE A 483 0.86 25.41 -6.69
CA PHE A 483 1.36 24.05 -6.52
C PHE A 483 2.25 23.61 -7.70
N TYR A 484 1.93 24.05 -8.91
CA TYR A 484 2.75 23.78 -10.10
C TYR A 484 4.13 24.45 -10.00
N ILE A 485 4.16 25.75 -9.67
CA ILE A 485 5.42 26.53 -9.58
C ILE A 485 6.32 25.95 -8.51
N LYS A 486 5.75 25.59 -7.35
CA LYS A 486 6.48 24.94 -6.27
C LYS A 486 7.13 23.63 -6.74
N GLU A 487 6.37 22.76 -7.40
CA GLU A 487 6.87 21.46 -7.88
C GLU A 487 7.97 21.64 -8.93
N TYR A 488 7.77 22.59 -9.86
CA TYR A 488 8.75 22.93 -10.88
C TYR A 488 10.09 23.37 -10.24
N LEU A 489 10.06 24.30 -9.27
CA LEU A 489 11.26 24.79 -8.58
C LEU A 489 11.97 23.68 -7.79
N GLU A 490 11.23 22.84 -7.05
CA GLU A 490 11.78 21.70 -6.32
C GLU A 490 12.42 20.67 -7.27
N GLY A 491 11.79 20.41 -8.41
CA GLY A 491 12.27 19.52 -9.46
C GLY A 491 13.57 20.02 -10.10
N ILE A 492 13.61 21.28 -10.55
CA ILE A 492 14.82 21.88 -11.13
C ILE A 492 15.97 21.88 -10.12
N LYS A 493 15.73 22.29 -8.87
CA LYS A 493 16.76 22.30 -7.81
C LYS A 493 17.42 20.93 -7.68
N LYS A 494 16.62 19.86 -7.58
CA LYS A 494 17.13 18.48 -7.49
C LYS A 494 17.94 18.08 -8.72
N TYR A 495 17.49 18.47 -9.91
CA TYR A 495 18.17 18.18 -11.17
C TYR A 495 19.56 18.82 -11.18
N LEU A 496 19.63 20.13 -10.97
CA LEU A 496 20.86 20.90 -11.10
C LEU A 496 21.91 20.49 -10.06
N VAL A 497 21.51 20.20 -8.82
CA VAL A 497 22.42 19.67 -7.78
C VAL A 497 23.02 18.33 -8.20
N LYS A 498 22.26 17.47 -8.90
CA LYS A 498 22.78 16.20 -9.37
C LYS A 498 23.73 16.36 -10.56
N VAL A 499 23.37 17.22 -11.51
CA VAL A 499 24.22 17.57 -12.66
C VAL A 499 25.57 18.10 -12.18
N ASP A 500 25.55 19.08 -11.26
CA ASP A 500 26.75 19.66 -10.65
C ASP A 500 27.65 18.58 -10.03
N LYS A 501 27.07 17.66 -9.25
CA LYS A 501 27.82 16.53 -8.66
C LYS A 501 28.41 15.58 -9.70
N ILE A 502 27.72 15.33 -10.81
CA ILE A 502 28.21 14.44 -11.86
C ILE A 502 29.36 15.11 -12.61
N LEU A 503 29.17 16.36 -13.07
CA LEU A 503 30.19 17.09 -13.80
C LEU A 503 31.43 17.35 -12.94
N PHE A 504 31.25 17.68 -11.65
CA PHE A 504 32.37 17.84 -10.72
C PHE A 504 33.19 16.55 -10.53
N ARG A 505 32.55 15.37 -10.55
CA ARG A 505 33.23 14.07 -10.39
C ARG A 505 33.84 13.53 -11.69
N ASN A 506 33.49 14.11 -12.83
CA ASN A 506 33.91 13.64 -14.15
C ASN A 506 34.42 14.85 -14.97
N PRO A 507 35.60 15.39 -14.63
CA PRO A 507 36.15 16.58 -15.29
C PRO A 507 36.43 16.39 -16.79
N ASP A 508 36.49 15.14 -17.27
CA ASP A 508 36.66 14.79 -18.68
C ASP A 508 35.46 15.16 -19.56
N ILE A 509 34.29 15.44 -18.95
CA ILE A 509 33.11 15.92 -19.64
C ILE A 509 33.24 17.44 -19.88
N LYS A 510 33.58 17.84 -21.11
CA LYS A 510 33.88 19.23 -21.48
C LYS A 510 32.73 19.97 -22.15
N ASN A 511 31.69 19.27 -22.61
CA ASN A 511 30.55 19.89 -23.28
C ASN A 511 29.24 19.11 -23.11
N ILE A 512 28.15 19.72 -23.58
CA ILE A 512 26.79 19.19 -23.46
C ILE A 512 26.66 17.82 -24.13
N PHE A 513 27.28 17.63 -25.30
CA PHE A 513 27.21 16.37 -26.05
C PHE A 513 27.88 15.24 -25.26
N GLN A 514 29.07 15.47 -24.73
CA GLN A 514 29.77 14.50 -23.87
C GLN A 514 28.98 14.20 -22.59
N PHE A 515 28.29 15.20 -22.02
CA PHE A 515 27.43 14.99 -20.87
C PHE A 515 26.21 14.13 -21.21
N GLN A 516 25.58 14.37 -22.37
CA GLN A 516 24.47 13.56 -22.85
C GLN A 516 24.91 12.11 -23.12
N GLU A 517 26.07 11.89 -23.72
CA GLU A 517 26.63 10.55 -23.93
C GLU A 517 26.97 9.85 -22.60
N TYR A 518 27.55 10.57 -21.63
CA TYR A 518 27.77 10.06 -20.28
C TYR A 518 26.45 9.61 -19.63
N ILE A 519 25.40 10.43 -19.73
CA ILE A 519 24.08 10.12 -19.19
C ILE A 519 23.47 8.91 -19.89
N LYS A 520 23.56 8.81 -21.22
CA LYS A 520 23.06 7.64 -21.96
C LYS A 520 23.75 6.35 -21.50
N LYS A 521 25.06 6.41 -21.24
CA LYS A 521 25.86 5.24 -20.84
C LYS A 521 25.65 4.85 -19.37
N ASN A 522 25.69 5.83 -18.46
CA ASN A 522 25.76 5.59 -17.02
C ASN A 522 24.45 5.89 -16.26
N GLY A 523 23.50 6.58 -16.90
CA GLY A 523 22.33 7.15 -16.23
C GLY A 523 22.66 8.35 -15.34
N ILE A 524 21.63 9.09 -14.93
CA ILE A 524 21.78 10.17 -13.92
C ILE A 524 21.37 9.66 -12.53
N PHE A 525 20.39 8.76 -12.47
CA PHE A 525 19.74 8.32 -11.23
C PHE A 525 19.70 6.80 -11.15
N ASN A 526 19.89 6.29 -9.93
CA ASN A 526 19.90 4.85 -9.64
C ASN A 526 18.63 4.41 -8.91
N LYS A 527 17.70 5.34 -8.66
CA LYS A 527 16.43 5.11 -7.97
C LYS A 527 15.27 5.41 -8.90
N LEU A 528 14.22 4.60 -8.76
CA LEU A 528 13.03 4.67 -9.61
C LEU A 528 12.31 6.03 -9.45
N ASP A 529 12.06 6.46 -8.22
CA ASP A 529 11.37 7.72 -7.91
C ASP A 529 12.12 8.96 -8.41
N GLU A 530 13.45 8.92 -8.30
CA GLU A 530 14.30 9.95 -8.86
C GLU A 530 14.10 9.97 -10.38
N ALA A 531 14.40 8.87 -11.08
CA ALA A 531 14.34 8.82 -12.53
C ALA A 531 12.97 9.23 -13.11
N ILE A 532 11.87 8.89 -12.43
CA ILE A 532 10.51 9.31 -12.77
C ILE A 532 10.32 10.84 -12.70
N LEU A 533 10.79 11.48 -11.62
CA LEU A 533 10.68 12.94 -11.44
C LEU A 533 11.36 13.67 -12.60
N PHE A 534 12.49 13.14 -13.06
CA PHE A 534 13.29 13.74 -14.12
C PHE A 534 12.74 13.52 -15.52
N ASP A 535 11.73 12.66 -15.66
CA ASP A 535 11.11 12.41 -16.95
C ASP A 535 10.12 13.51 -17.41
N ARG A 536 9.91 14.53 -16.57
CA ARG A 536 9.15 15.72 -16.91
C ARG A 536 9.79 16.50 -18.05
N THR A 537 9.06 16.64 -19.17
CA THR A 537 9.55 17.26 -20.41
C THR A 537 9.88 18.73 -20.24
N ASP A 538 9.08 19.45 -19.45
CA ASP A 538 9.31 20.85 -19.08
C ASP A 538 10.63 21.02 -18.30
N LEU A 539 10.86 20.18 -17.28
CA LEU A 539 12.10 20.21 -16.50
C LEU A 539 13.33 19.86 -17.35
N LYS A 540 13.25 18.80 -18.16
CA LYS A 540 14.35 18.39 -19.06
C LYS A 540 14.72 19.51 -20.03
N LYS A 541 13.72 20.14 -20.67
CA LYS A 541 13.93 21.21 -21.64
C LYS A 541 14.68 22.38 -21.01
N ASP A 542 14.23 22.86 -19.85
CA ASP A 542 14.89 23.98 -19.19
C ASP A 542 16.30 23.63 -18.71
N VAL A 543 16.51 22.44 -18.16
CA VAL A 543 17.86 22.06 -17.70
C VAL A 543 18.84 21.93 -18.86
N PHE A 544 18.49 21.21 -19.92
CA PHE A 544 19.40 20.99 -21.05
C PHE A 544 19.59 22.22 -21.94
N ASN A 545 18.56 23.05 -22.10
CA ASN A 545 18.65 24.20 -23.01
C ASN A 545 19.09 25.48 -22.32
N ARG A 546 18.89 25.61 -21.01
CA ARG A 546 19.22 26.84 -20.26
C ARG A 546 20.37 26.64 -19.29
N PHE A 547 20.30 25.64 -18.41
CA PHE A 547 21.23 25.57 -17.27
C PHE A 547 22.53 24.81 -17.55
N ILE A 548 22.49 23.70 -18.27
CA ILE A 548 23.71 22.95 -18.62
C ILE A 548 24.64 23.78 -19.53
N PRO A 549 24.15 24.51 -20.56
CA PRO A 549 25.02 25.40 -21.33
C PRO A 549 25.70 26.45 -20.45
N LEU A 550 24.99 27.00 -19.47
CA LEU A 550 25.57 27.93 -18.49
C LEU A 550 26.70 27.28 -17.68
N TYR A 551 26.59 26.00 -17.30
CA TYR A 551 27.67 25.32 -16.57
C TYR A 551 28.98 25.30 -17.36
N PHE A 552 28.93 25.00 -18.66
CA PHE A 552 30.12 24.90 -19.51
C PHE A 552 30.65 26.27 -19.95
N ASN A 553 29.77 27.25 -20.15
CA ASN A 553 30.17 28.59 -20.57
C ASN A 553 30.65 29.45 -19.40
N ASN A 554 30.00 29.36 -18.24
CA ASN A 554 30.31 30.12 -17.04
C ASN A 554 29.81 29.40 -15.78
N ILE A 555 30.70 28.60 -15.17
CA ILE A 555 30.39 27.80 -13.97
C ILE A 555 29.95 28.67 -12.78
N GLU A 556 30.46 29.90 -12.67
CA GLU A 556 30.08 30.83 -11.59
C GLU A 556 28.63 31.29 -11.76
N ALA A 557 28.25 31.68 -12.98
CA ALA A 557 26.87 32.05 -13.32
C ALA A 557 25.90 30.87 -13.12
N PHE A 558 26.33 29.63 -13.41
CA PHE A 558 25.56 28.44 -13.09
C PHE A 558 25.36 28.26 -11.57
N LYS A 559 26.44 28.34 -10.78
CA LYS A 559 26.37 28.23 -9.32
C LYS A 559 25.50 29.34 -8.71
N GLU A 560 25.54 30.53 -9.28
CA GLU A 560 24.68 31.66 -8.90
C GLU A 560 23.20 31.36 -9.17
N HIS A 561 22.84 30.89 -10.38
CA HIS A 561 21.46 30.50 -10.70
C HIS A 561 20.96 29.34 -9.83
N LEU A 562 21.83 28.35 -9.55
CA LEU A 562 21.52 27.26 -8.64
C LEU A 562 21.19 27.77 -7.24
N LYS A 563 21.94 28.76 -6.75
CA LYS A 563 21.67 29.44 -5.48
C LYS A 563 20.33 30.18 -5.52
N TYR A 564 20.03 30.88 -6.61
CA TYR A 564 18.76 31.61 -6.78
C TYR A 564 17.56 30.65 -6.71
N ILE A 565 17.58 29.58 -7.51
CA ILE A 565 16.54 28.53 -7.48
C ILE A 565 16.44 27.90 -6.09
N GLY A 566 17.57 27.69 -5.42
CA GLY A 566 17.63 27.24 -4.04
C GLY A 566 16.83 28.11 -3.08
N ILE A 567 17.00 29.44 -3.17
CA ILE A 567 16.29 30.44 -2.37
C ILE A 567 14.79 30.46 -2.69
N LEU A 568 14.42 30.44 -3.97
CA LEU A 568 13.01 30.47 -4.40
C LEU A 568 12.25 29.21 -3.99
N SER A 569 12.88 28.05 -4.14
CA SER A 569 12.33 26.77 -3.69
C SER A 569 12.10 26.78 -2.17
N ASP A 570 13.05 27.30 -1.39
CA ASP A 570 12.89 27.46 0.06
C ASP A 570 11.75 28.43 0.39
N PHE A 571 11.63 29.56 -0.32
CA PHE A 571 10.54 30.52 -0.12
C PHE A 571 9.15 29.92 -0.38
N PHE A 572 8.96 29.16 -1.46
CA PHE A 572 7.71 28.44 -1.72
C PHE A 572 7.44 27.35 -0.69
N LYS A 573 8.47 26.65 -0.23
CA LYS A 573 8.36 25.66 0.85
C LYS A 573 7.85 26.31 2.14
N TYR A 574 8.41 27.45 2.54
CA TYR A 574 7.95 28.19 3.72
C TYR A 574 6.56 28.81 3.52
N SER A 575 6.28 29.36 2.35
CA SER A 575 4.95 29.92 2.01
C SER A 575 3.86 28.86 2.09
N ASN A 576 4.13 27.64 1.63
CA ASN A 576 3.20 26.51 1.76
C ASN A 576 2.99 26.10 3.23
N LYS A 577 4.03 26.13 4.08
CA LYS A 577 3.90 25.86 5.52
C LYS A 577 3.08 26.95 6.22
N LEU A 578 3.25 28.20 5.81
CA LEU A 578 2.47 29.37 6.25
C LEU A 578 1.10 29.49 5.56
N LYS A 579 0.78 28.58 4.65
CA LYS A 579 -0.47 28.54 3.87
C LYS A 579 -0.77 29.78 3.03
N ILE A 580 0.27 30.43 2.52
CA ILE A 580 0.17 31.58 1.60
C ILE A 580 0.21 31.06 0.16
N PHE A 581 -0.95 30.90 -0.47
CA PHE A 581 -1.08 30.33 -1.81
C PHE A 581 -1.28 31.39 -2.91
N ASN A 582 -1.76 32.58 -2.56
CA ASN A 582 -2.05 33.62 -3.53
C ASN A 582 -0.76 34.18 -4.14
N ILE A 583 -0.57 33.97 -5.45
CA ILE A 583 0.64 34.39 -6.17
C ILE A 583 0.84 35.91 -6.12
N ASN A 584 -0.23 36.70 -6.17
CA ASN A 584 -0.13 38.17 -6.07
C ASN A 584 0.29 38.61 -4.67
N ALA A 585 -0.17 37.90 -3.63
CA ALA A 585 0.28 38.17 -2.26
C ALA A 585 1.76 37.86 -2.10
N LEU A 586 2.26 36.78 -2.70
CA LEU A 586 3.70 36.46 -2.70
C LEU A 586 4.51 37.58 -3.37
N MET A 587 4.08 38.06 -4.55
CA MET A 587 4.73 39.19 -5.23
C MET A 587 4.82 40.43 -4.34
N ARG A 588 3.72 40.83 -3.69
CA ARG A 588 3.69 41.97 -2.76
C ARG A 588 4.66 41.82 -1.59
N ILE A 589 4.74 40.62 -0.99
CA ILE A 589 5.67 40.36 0.12
C ILE A 589 7.14 40.54 -0.32
N ILE A 590 7.46 40.23 -1.57
CA ILE A 590 8.81 40.40 -2.14
C ILE A 590 9.06 41.85 -2.57
N GLU A 591 8.03 42.54 -3.04
CA GLU A 591 8.14 43.91 -3.54
C GLU A 591 8.27 44.93 -2.41
N ASP A 592 7.48 44.76 -1.34
CA ASP A 592 7.32 45.70 -0.24
C ASP A 592 7.95 45.18 1.07
N LYS A 593 9.06 45.83 1.46
CA LYS A 593 9.79 45.52 2.68
C LYS A 593 8.96 45.76 3.94
N PHE A 594 8.15 46.82 3.96
CA PHE A 594 7.31 47.18 5.11
C PHE A 594 6.23 46.12 5.38
N VAL A 595 5.61 45.59 4.32
CA VAL A 595 4.64 44.49 4.44
C VAL A 595 5.28 43.26 5.08
N SER A 596 6.50 42.91 4.64
CA SER A 596 7.22 41.76 5.20
C SER A 596 7.62 41.97 6.66
N GLU A 597 8.16 43.13 7.02
CA GLU A 597 8.57 43.47 8.38
C GLU A 597 7.40 43.50 9.35
N LYS A 598 6.25 44.06 8.94
CA LYS A 598 5.03 44.09 9.74
C LYS A 598 4.49 42.69 10.03
N ILE A 599 4.55 41.78 9.07
CA ILE A 599 4.16 40.36 9.28
C ILE A 599 5.10 39.71 10.31
N TYR A 600 6.41 39.96 10.23
CA TYR A 600 7.38 39.35 11.12
C TYR A 600 7.31 39.86 12.56
N ILE A 601 7.23 41.18 12.75
CA ILE A 601 7.12 41.78 14.09
C ILE A 601 5.87 41.24 14.80
N LYS A 602 4.71 41.29 14.13
CA LYS A 602 3.46 40.78 14.71
C LYS A 602 3.52 39.30 15.08
N LYS A 603 4.16 38.46 14.27
CA LYS A 603 4.31 37.03 14.58
C LYS A 603 5.27 36.78 15.73
N GLN A 604 6.37 37.54 15.79
CA GLN A 604 7.39 37.40 16.83
C GLN A 604 6.84 37.81 18.21
N GLU A 605 6.23 38.98 18.32
CA GLU A 605 5.63 39.49 19.57
C GLU A 605 4.61 38.51 20.14
N LYS A 606 3.75 37.94 19.30
CA LYS A 606 2.74 36.97 19.71
C LYS A 606 3.35 35.64 20.18
N LEU A 607 4.38 35.11 19.51
CA LEU A 607 5.06 33.89 19.95
C LEU A 607 5.78 34.09 21.29
N ASP A 608 6.30 35.29 21.54
CA ASP A 608 6.89 35.65 22.82
C ASP A 608 5.83 35.72 23.94
N ASN A 609 4.65 36.27 23.66
CA ASN A 609 3.49 36.26 24.59
C ASN A 609 3.03 34.83 24.93
N ILE A 610 2.90 33.96 23.93
CA ILE A 610 2.56 32.53 24.13
C ILE A 610 3.59 31.84 25.02
N ARG A 611 4.89 32.06 24.76
CA ARG A 611 5.99 31.47 25.55
C ARG A 611 5.97 31.95 27.00
N GLN A 612 5.70 33.23 27.23
CA GLN A 612 5.55 33.78 28.57
C GLN A 612 4.34 33.19 29.30
N GLY A 613 3.19 33.09 28.62
CA GLY A 613 1.99 32.46 29.18
C GLY A 613 2.21 31.01 29.62
N ILE A 614 2.98 30.23 28.84
CA ILE A 614 3.34 28.84 29.18
C ILE A 614 4.36 28.76 30.31
N LYS A 615 5.34 29.68 30.38
CA LYS A 615 6.26 29.73 31.54
C LYS A 615 5.50 30.02 32.84
N ASN A 616 4.46 30.85 32.78
CA ASN A 616 3.66 31.25 33.94
C ASN A 616 2.69 30.14 34.38
N LYS A 617 2.08 29.42 33.44
CA LYS A 617 1.29 28.20 33.72
C LYS A 617 2.25 27.05 34.01
N LYS A 618 2.59 26.78 35.27
CA LYS A 618 3.31 25.55 35.66
C LYS A 618 2.49 24.31 35.24
N ILE A 619 2.68 23.81 34.02
CA ILE A 619 1.97 22.61 33.52
C ILE A 619 2.35 21.44 34.43
N THR A 620 1.37 20.82 35.09
CA THR A 620 1.51 19.63 35.93
C THR A 620 0.67 18.48 35.36
N GLY A 621 0.91 17.24 35.82
CA GLY A 621 0.06 16.10 35.45
C GLY A 621 -1.40 16.29 35.87
N ILE A 622 -1.64 16.97 37.00
CA ILE A 622 -2.98 17.28 37.52
C ILE A 622 -3.75 18.16 36.53
N VAL A 623 -3.12 19.22 36.01
CA VAL A 623 -3.76 20.12 35.02
C VAL A 623 -4.13 19.37 33.74
N VAL A 624 -3.29 18.42 33.30
CA VAL A 624 -3.59 17.59 32.12
C VAL A 624 -4.81 16.69 32.39
N ASP A 625 -4.87 16.08 33.58
CA ASP A 625 -5.98 15.21 33.97
C ASP A 625 -7.30 15.98 34.10
N GLU A 626 -7.27 17.18 34.68
CA GLU A 626 -8.43 18.06 34.78
C GLU A 626 -8.98 18.42 33.39
N ILE A 627 -8.12 18.71 32.41
CA ILE A 627 -8.54 19.00 31.03
C ILE A 627 -9.13 17.75 30.36
N ILE A 628 -8.55 16.56 30.57
CA ILE A 628 -9.09 15.31 30.01
C ILE A 628 -10.45 14.99 30.62
N ASP A 629 -10.56 15.09 31.95
CA ASP A 629 -11.80 14.85 32.68
C ASP A 629 -12.86 15.89 32.28
N GLU A 630 -12.48 17.15 32.06
CA GLU A 630 -13.34 18.19 31.47
C GLU A 630 -13.84 17.75 30.08
N PHE A 631 -12.94 17.38 29.17
CA PHE A 631 -13.31 16.96 27.81
C PHE A 631 -14.19 15.71 27.76
N CYS A 632 -14.03 14.77 28.70
CA CYS A 632 -14.87 13.56 28.81
C CYS A 632 -16.26 13.82 29.41
N ASN A 633 -16.43 14.96 30.08
CA ASN A 633 -17.67 15.34 30.78
C ASN A 633 -18.39 16.54 30.15
N THR A 634 -17.86 17.13 29.09
CA THR A 634 -18.61 18.05 28.21
C THR A 634 -19.90 17.38 27.67
N GLU A 635 -20.92 18.18 27.41
CA GLU A 635 -22.19 17.71 26.80
C GLU A 635 -22.42 18.42 25.46
N PRO A 636 -22.35 17.70 24.33
CA PRO A 636 -21.87 16.33 24.16
C PRO A 636 -20.36 16.18 24.42
N PRO A 637 -19.87 14.97 24.78
CA PRO A 637 -18.47 14.77 25.14
C PRO A 637 -17.53 14.97 23.94
N LEU A 638 -16.48 15.76 24.16
CA LEU A 638 -15.39 15.94 23.20
C LEU A 638 -14.51 14.70 23.09
N LEU A 639 -14.18 14.08 24.22
CA LEU A 639 -13.40 12.84 24.27
C LEU A 639 -14.28 11.67 24.70
N ILE A 640 -14.28 10.62 23.90
CA ILE A 640 -15.05 9.40 24.17
C ILE A 640 -14.07 8.23 24.34
N PRO A 641 -14.07 7.51 25.48
CA PRO A 641 -13.18 6.37 25.70
C PRO A 641 -13.34 5.30 24.61
N PHE A 642 -12.27 4.87 23.95
CA PHE A 642 -12.34 4.00 22.77
C PHE A 642 -11.15 3.02 22.65
N LEU A 643 -11.08 2.02 23.52
CA LEU A 643 -9.98 1.05 23.58
C LEU A 643 -9.93 0.13 22.36
N ILE A 644 -11.09 -0.28 21.82
CA ILE A 644 -11.16 -1.28 20.75
C ILE A 644 -10.50 -0.87 19.43
N SER A 645 -10.17 0.42 19.25
CA SER A 645 -9.43 0.84 18.06
C SER A 645 -8.03 0.27 18.00
N THR A 646 -7.40 0.05 19.17
CA THR A 646 -6.04 -0.48 19.30
C THR A 646 -5.97 -1.99 19.08
N LEU A 647 -7.13 -2.66 19.03
CA LEU A 647 -7.27 -4.05 18.60
C LEU A 647 -7.24 -4.12 17.07
N ASN A 648 -6.02 -4.23 16.51
CA ASN A 648 -5.85 -4.18 15.07
C ASN A 648 -6.06 -5.54 14.39
N THR A 649 -7.27 -5.75 13.84
CA THR A 649 -7.60 -6.92 13.03
C THR A 649 -6.99 -6.87 11.62
N SER A 650 -6.53 -5.72 11.11
CA SER A 650 -5.99 -5.60 9.74
C SER A 650 -4.75 -6.45 9.52
N ASN A 651 -4.03 -6.78 10.59
CA ASN A 651 -2.85 -7.64 10.56
C ASN A 651 -3.20 -9.11 10.26
N PHE A 652 -4.40 -9.54 10.62
CA PHE A 652 -4.85 -10.94 10.56
C PHE A 652 -5.94 -11.19 9.52
N ALA A 653 -6.89 -10.25 9.43
CA ALA A 653 -7.97 -10.22 8.46
C ALA A 653 -7.63 -9.19 7.37
N LYS A 654 -6.70 -9.58 6.48
CA LYS A 654 -6.13 -8.73 5.41
C LYS A 654 -7.08 -8.49 4.23
N TYR A 655 -8.24 -9.16 4.19
CA TYR A 655 -9.27 -8.89 3.18
C TYR A 655 -10.20 -7.79 3.68
N TYR A 656 -10.01 -6.59 3.13
CA TYR A 656 -10.77 -5.40 3.49
C TYR A 656 -11.81 -5.07 2.43
N LEU A 657 -13.08 -5.19 2.79
CA LEU A 657 -14.21 -4.92 1.91
C LEU A 657 -14.91 -3.61 2.33
N GLU A 658 -15.22 -2.78 1.35
CA GLU A 658 -16.02 -1.58 1.54
C GLU A 658 -17.42 -1.78 0.94
N LEU A 659 -18.45 -1.46 1.72
CA LEU A 659 -19.85 -1.38 1.32
C LEU A 659 -20.29 0.09 1.38
N ILE A 660 -21.00 0.56 0.37
CA ILE A 660 -21.74 1.82 0.40
C ILE A 660 -23.18 1.49 0.05
N ILE A 661 -24.09 1.83 0.94
CA ILE A 661 -25.52 1.51 0.80
C ILE A 661 -26.38 2.71 1.17
N LYS A 662 -27.61 2.71 0.68
CA LYS A 662 -28.63 3.69 1.06
C LYS A 662 -29.03 3.47 2.52
N TYR A 663 -29.41 4.55 3.19
CA TYR A 663 -29.91 4.48 4.55
C TYR A 663 -31.41 4.07 4.56
N SER A 664 -31.74 3.01 5.30
CA SER A 664 -33.10 2.66 5.71
C SER A 664 -33.10 1.91 7.05
N THR A 665 -34.23 1.88 7.76
CA THR A 665 -34.38 1.11 9.01
C THR A 665 -34.15 -0.39 8.77
N GLU A 666 -34.72 -0.94 7.71
CA GLU A 666 -34.51 -2.32 7.26
C GLU A 666 -33.02 -2.64 7.05
N THR A 667 -32.30 -1.71 6.41
CA THR A 667 -30.86 -1.86 6.18
C THR A 667 -30.11 -2.01 7.50
N ILE A 668 -30.40 -1.16 8.50
CA ILE A 668 -29.74 -1.22 9.81
C ILE A 668 -30.00 -2.56 10.51
N GLU A 669 -31.24 -3.06 10.46
CA GLU A 669 -31.60 -4.37 11.02
C GLU A 669 -30.89 -5.53 10.32
N ILE A 670 -30.67 -5.44 9.01
CA ILE A 670 -29.89 -6.42 8.27
C ILE A 670 -28.42 -6.36 8.70
N LEU A 671 -27.84 -5.16 8.79
CA LEU A 671 -26.46 -4.98 9.21
C LEU A 671 -26.20 -5.50 10.62
N SER A 672 -27.15 -5.28 11.54
CA SER A 672 -27.05 -5.79 12.90
C SER A 672 -27.05 -7.32 12.94
N LYS A 673 -27.78 -8.01 12.06
CA LYS A 673 -27.79 -9.48 11.96
C LYS A 673 -26.50 -10.06 11.38
N ILE A 674 -25.83 -9.36 10.47
CA ILE A 674 -24.65 -9.90 9.76
C ILE A 674 -23.30 -9.55 10.41
N LYS A 675 -23.22 -8.51 11.24
CA LYS A 675 -21.93 -8.03 11.80
C LYS A 675 -21.16 -9.11 12.57
N HIS A 676 -21.88 -10.05 13.20
CA HIS A 676 -21.35 -11.09 14.09
C HIS A 676 -20.45 -12.12 13.39
N TYR A 677 -20.58 -12.28 12.07
CA TYR A 677 -19.79 -13.19 11.25
C TYR A 677 -18.36 -12.69 10.97
N PHE A 678 -18.07 -11.43 11.30
CA PHE A 678 -16.82 -10.76 10.92
C PHE A 678 -16.01 -10.36 12.16
N PRO A 679 -14.66 -10.49 12.11
CA PRO A 679 -13.78 -10.03 13.18
C PRO A 679 -13.97 -8.56 13.56
N ARG A 680 -14.19 -7.69 12.56
CA ARG A 680 -14.44 -6.27 12.76
C ARG A 680 -15.36 -5.71 11.69
N PHE A 681 -16.32 -4.91 12.12
CA PHE A 681 -17.38 -4.35 11.30
C PHE A 681 -17.59 -2.89 11.72
N VAL A 682 -17.31 -1.95 10.83
CA VAL A 682 -17.44 -0.51 11.10
C VAL A 682 -18.46 0.07 10.14
N PHE A 683 -19.47 0.77 10.63
CA PHE A 683 -20.34 1.55 9.74
C PHE A 683 -20.45 3.00 10.19
N ILE A 684 -20.56 3.88 9.20
CA ILE A 684 -20.51 5.32 9.33
C ILE A 684 -21.66 5.92 8.55
N TYR A 685 -22.42 6.80 9.21
CA TYR A 685 -23.52 7.53 8.57
C TYR A 685 -23.05 8.88 8.06
N GLY A 686 -23.55 9.23 6.88
CA GLY A 686 -23.37 10.58 6.39
C GLY A 686 -24.32 10.95 5.26
N LEU A 687 -24.28 12.24 4.93
CA LEU A 687 -25.01 12.80 3.81
C LEU A 687 -24.11 12.80 2.58
N ASN A 688 -24.63 12.30 1.45
CA ASN A 688 -24.00 12.53 0.17
C ASN A 688 -24.58 13.80 -0.48
N PRO A 689 -23.79 14.89 -0.59
CA PRO A 689 -24.31 16.16 -1.09
C PRO A 689 -24.69 16.11 -2.57
N PHE A 690 -24.15 15.18 -3.37
CA PHE A 690 -24.42 15.08 -4.80
C PHE A 690 -25.76 14.42 -5.11
N ILE A 691 -26.19 13.44 -4.31
CA ILE A 691 -27.50 12.76 -4.46
C ILE A 691 -28.54 13.23 -3.45
N LYS A 692 -28.14 14.05 -2.47
CA LYS A 692 -28.97 14.56 -1.35
C LYS A 692 -29.67 13.44 -0.57
N LYS A 693 -29.01 12.29 -0.42
CA LYS A 693 -29.51 11.14 0.34
C LYS A 693 -28.55 10.75 1.46
N LYS A 694 -29.12 10.24 2.55
CA LYS A 694 -28.36 9.59 3.62
C LYS A 694 -27.84 8.24 3.13
N ILE A 695 -26.60 7.95 3.46
CA ILE A 695 -25.91 6.72 3.07
C ILE A 695 -25.15 6.16 4.26
N ILE A 696 -24.94 4.85 4.23
CA ILE A 696 -24.17 4.10 5.22
C ILE A 696 -22.94 3.57 4.50
N GLN A 697 -21.77 3.97 4.97
CA GLN A 697 -20.51 3.38 4.56
C GLN A 697 -20.10 2.32 5.56
N ILE A 698 -19.65 1.17 5.08
CA ILE A 698 -19.30 0.02 5.91
C ILE A 698 -17.91 -0.50 5.51
N PHE A 699 -17.11 -0.80 6.53
CA PHE A 699 -15.83 -1.45 6.41
C PHE A 699 -15.85 -2.79 7.12
N ILE A 700 -15.54 -3.84 6.38
CA ILE A 700 -15.60 -5.21 6.87
C ILE A 700 -14.20 -5.82 6.76
N HIS A 701 -13.66 -6.25 7.90
CA HIS A 701 -12.44 -7.06 7.94
C HIS A 701 -12.80 -8.53 7.85
N ILE A 702 -12.25 -9.22 6.85
CA ILE A 702 -12.56 -10.63 6.57
C ILE A 702 -11.25 -11.41 6.43
N VAL A 703 -11.32 -12.70 6.75
CA VAL A 703 -10.24 -13.65 6.44
C VAL A 703 -10.10 -13.87 4.93
N ASN A 704 -8.99 -14.47 4.50
CA ASN A 704 -8.74 -14.66 3.08
C ASN A 704 -9.64 -15.74 2.46
N LEU A 705 -10.49 -15.28 1.54
CA LEU A 705 -11.42 -16.10 0.79
C LEU A 705 -10.87 -16.43 -0.60
N ASN A 706 -11.11 -17.67 -1.06
CA ASN A 706 -10.82 -18.09 -2.42
C ASN A 706 -11.89 -17.53 -3.40
N SER A 707 -11.72 -17.74 -4.71
CA SER A 707 -12.66 -17.19 -5.70
C SER A 707 -14.11 -17.70 -5.59
N ILE A 708 -14.32 -18.93 -5.11
CA ILE A 708 -15.66 -19.48 -4.90
C ILE A 708 -16.28 -18.84 -3.66
N GLU A 709 -15.54 -18.83 -2.55
CA GLU A 709 -15.98 -18.23 -1.28
C GLU A 709 -16.28 -16.72 -1.43
N LYS A 710 -15.46 -15.98 -2.20
CA LYS A 710 -15.71 -14.57 -2.54
C LYS A 710 -17.03 -14.39 -3.29
N LYS A 711 -17.34 -15.27 -4.24
CA LYS A 711 -18.60 -15.21 -5.00
C LYS A 711 -19.80 -15.42 -4.07
N ILE A 712 -19.72 -16.41 -3.19
CA ILE A 712 -20.78 -16.71 -2.21
C ILE A 712 -21.00 -15.51 -1.30
N LEU A 713 -19.93 -14.90 -0.77
CA LEU A 713 -20.03 -13.70 0.05
C LEU A 713 -20.70 -12.51 -0.68
N MET A 714 -20.31 -12.21 -1.92
CA MET A 714 -20.97 -11.16 -2.71
C MET A 714 -22.44 -11.47 -2.94
N THR A 715 -22.76 -12.74 -3.17
CA THR A 715 -24.13 -13.20 -3.37
C THR A 715 -24.98 -13.02 -2.11
N ILE A 716 -24.42 -13.34 -0.94
CA ILE A 716 -25.06 -13.11 0.37
C ILE A 716 -25.38 -11.62 0.54
N PHE A 717 -24.42 -10.71 0.30
CA PHE A 717 -24.68 -9.28 0.41
C PHE A 717 -25.75 -8.80 -0.56
N ASN A 718 -25.71 -9.25 -1.82
CA ASN A 718 -26.73 -8.94 -2.82
C ASN A 718 -28.13 -9.40 -2.38
N ASN A 719 -28.25 -10.59 -1.80
CA ASN A 719 -29.53 -11.15 -1.38
C ASN A 719 -30.14 -10.40 -0.19
N PHE A 720 -29.30 -9.99 0.76
CA PHE A 720 -29.74 -9.24 1.93
C PHE A 720 -30.11 -7.80 1.59
N LEU A 721 -29.28 -7.09 0.81
CA LEU A 721 -29.40 -5.63 0.66
C LEU A 721 -29.99 -5.17 -0.68
N LYS A 722 -29.99 -6.03 -1.71
CA LYS A 722 -30.62 -5.81 -3.03
C LYS A 722 -30.36 -4.39 -3.59
N ASP A 723 -31.42 -3.63 -3.86
CA ASP A 723 -31.38 -2.30 -4.49
C ASP A 723 -30.88 -1.19 -3.56
N GLU A 724 -30.66 -1.50 -2.27
CA GLU A 724 -30.05 -0.57 -1.31
C GLU A 724 -28.53 -0.46 -1.52
N ILE A 725 -27.91 -1.41 -2.23
CA ILE A 725 -26.47 -1.38 -2.52
C ILE A 725 -26.14 -0.29 -3.55
N ILE A 726 -25.25 0.62 -3.19
CA ILE A 726 -24.61 1.56 -4.13
C ILE A 726 -23.31 0.94 -4.66
N SER A 727 -22.47 0.42 -3.76
CA SER A 727 -21.26 -0.30 -4.19
C SER A 727 -20.73 -1.28 -3.13
N VAL A 728 -20.10 -2.36 -3.59
CA VAL A 728 -19.36 -3.34 -2.79
C VAL A 728 -18.07 -3.65 -3.50
N LYS A 729 -16.91 -3.37 -2.89
CA LYS A 729 -15.61 -3.64 -3.53
C LYS A 729 -14.46 -3.73 -2.53
N ARG A 730 -13.40 -4.43 -2.92
CA ARG A 730 -12.14 -4.46 -2.18
C ARG A 730 -11.31 -3.23 -2.54
N TYR A 731 -10.81 -2.54 -1.53
CA TYR A 731 -9.76 -1.53 -1.67
C TYR A 731 -8.46 -2.06 -1.10
N PHE A 732 -7.38 -1.93 -1.87
CA PHE A 732 -6.04 -2.24 -1.36
C PHE A 732 -5.55 -1.05 -0.53
N SER A 733 -5.27 -1.31 0.75
CA SER A 733 -4.69 -0.33 1.67
C SER A 733 -3.56 -0.99 2.45
N ASP A 734 -2.65 -0.16 2.98
CA ASP A 734 -1.57 -0.64 3.83
C ASP A 734 -2.06 -0.94 5.26
N GLY A 735 -3.37 -0.80 5.53
CA GLY A 735 -4.01 -1.07 6.83
C GLY A 735 -3.86 0.03 7.88
N PHE A 736 -3.01 1.03 7.63
CA PHE A 736 -2.77 2.14 8.56
C PHE A 736 -3.44 3.44 8.09
N ILE A 737 -4.17 4.07 9.01
CA ILE A 737 -4.72 5.40 8.83
C ILE A 737 -3.89 6.35 9.70
N GLU A 738 -3.05 7.16 9.07
CA GLU A 738 -2.35 8.25 9.77
C GLU A 738 -3.36 9.36 10.04
N MET A 739 -3.61 9.68 11.32
CA MET A 739 -4.38 10.86 11.68
C MET A 739 -3.50 12.10 11.51
N PRO A 740 -3.95 13.11 10.75
CA PRO A 740 -3.25 14.38 10.68
C PRO A 740 -3.22 15.08 12.03
N ASN A 741 -2.15 15.84 12.25
CA ASN A 741 -2.07 16.74 13.40
C ASN A 741 -3.10 17.88 13.25
N ILE A 742 -3.98 18.04 14.23
CA ILE A 742 -4.98 19.13 14.32
C ILE A 742 -4.31 20.51 14.17
N ARG A 743 -3.12 20.68 14.76
CA ARG A 743 -2.31 21.91 14.68
C ARG A 743 -1.90 22.28 13.26
N SER A 744 -1.94 21.34 12.30
CA SER A 744 -1.66 21.65 10.90
C SER A 744 -2.80 22.38 10.18
N TYR A 745 -3.97 22.44 10.83
CA TYR A 745 -5.19 23.11 10.39
C TYR A 745 -5.64 24.22 11.33
N TYR A 746 -5.12 24.27 12.55
CA TYR A 746 -5.46 25.29 13.52
C TYR A 746 -4.40 26.40 13.51
N ASP A 747 -4.84 27.63 13.29
CA ASP A 747 -3.99 28.81 13.34
C ASP A 747 -3.86 29.28 14.79
N LEU A 748 -2.68 29.04 15.37
CA LEU A 748 -2.33 29.48 16.71
C LEU A 748 -2.39 31.01 16.89
N GLU A 749 -2.28 31.79 15.80
CA GLU A 749 -2.25 33.26 15.85
C GLU A 749 -3.63 33.90 15.95
N SER A 750 -4.61 33.30 15.27
CA SER A 750 -6.01 33.74 15.25
C SER A 750 -6.91 32.91 16.16
N GLN A 751 -6.37 31.85 16.77
CA GLN A 751 -7.12 30.86 17.54
C GLN A 751 -8.33 30.32 16.76
N SER A 752 -8.14 30.08 15.47
CA SER A 752 -9.21 29.65 14.58
C SER A 752 -8.70 28.62 13.58
N PHE A 753 -9.61 27.84 13.01
CA PHE A 753 -9.23 26.93 11.95
C PHE A 753 -8.88 27.69 10.67
N PHE A 754 -7.74 27.33 10.10
CA PHE A 754 -7.18 27.91 8.91
C PHE A 754 -8.21 27.90 7.77
N TYR A 755 -8.47 29.05 7.17
CA TYR A 755 -9.28 29.19 5.98
C TYR A 755 -8.66 30.18 4.98
N THR A 756 -8.57 29.78 3.72
CA THR A 756 -8.33 30.67 2.58
C THR A 756 -9.04 30.16 1.34
N LYS A 757 -9.77 31.05 0.67
CA LYS A 757 -10.42 30.76 -0.60
C LYS A 757 -9.43 30.38 -1.71
N ASP A 758 -8.16 30.79 -1.61
CA ASP A 758 -7.16 30.56 -2.65
C ASP A 758 -6.73 29.08 -2.77
N LEU A 759 -6.93 28.26 -1.72
CA LEU A 759 -6.37 26.90 -1.67
C LEU A 759 -6.88 26.01 -2.81
N PHE A 760 -8.19 25.80 -2.90
CA PHE A 760 -8.79 24.93 -3.92
C PHE A 760 -8.81 25.58 -5.30
N GLU A 761 -8.81 26.91 -5.40
CA GLU A 761 -8.66 27.62 -6.67
C GLU A 761 -7.27 27.37 -7.28
N GLN A 762 -6.20 27.60 -6.50
CA GLN A 762 -4.83 27.36 -6.95
C GLN A 762 -4.55 25.87 -7.19
N TYR A 763 -5.16 24.98 -6.41
CA TYR A 763 -5.07 23.54 -6.63
C TYR A 763 -5.79 23.11 -7.92
N PHE A 764 -6.95 23.68 -8.24
CA PHE A 764 -7.64 23.41 -9.50
C PHE A 764 -6.83 23.88 -10.72
N ASN A 765 -6.17 25.03 -10.65
CA ASN A 765 -5.26 25.49 -11.71
C ASN A 765 -4.10 24.50 -11.94
N PHE A 766 -3.56 23.94 -10.86
CA PHE A 766 -2.57 22.87 -10.93
C PHE A 766 -3.14 21.61 -11.60
N VAL A 767 -4.33 21.14 -11.20
CA VAL A 767 -4.99 19.97 -11.82
C VAL A 767 -5.20 20.17 -13.31
N LYS A 768 -5.74 21.33 -13.71
CA LYS A 768 -5.97 21.68 -15.12
C LYS A 768 -4.66 21.68 -15.92
N THR A 769 -3.59 22.20 -15.35
CA THR A 769 -2.25 22.22 -15.96
C THR A 769 -1.71 20.81 -16.19
N ILE A 770 -1.88 19.92 -15.21
CA ILE A 770 -1.37 18.55 -15.27
C ILE A 770 -2.20 17.67 -16.23
N LEU A 771 -3.54 17.67 -16.09
CA LEU A 771 -4.41 16.80 -16.88
C LEU A 771 -4.64 17.31 -18.31
N GLY A 772 -4.63 18.62 -18.52
CA GLY A 772 -4.79 19.23 -19.84
C GLY A 772 -6.26 19.45 -20.21
N THR A 773 -6.63 19.12 -21.45
CA THR A 773 -7.92 19.49 -22.05
C THR A 773 -9.13 18.77 -21.44
N LYS A 774 -10.31 19.37 -21.65
CA LYS A 774 -11.62 18.88 -21.21
C LYS A 774 -12.03 17.60 -21.95
N PHE A 775 -12.63 16.64 -21.24
CA PHE A 775 -13.21 15.40 -21.78
C PHE A 775 -14.75 15.47 -21.78
N LYS A 776 -15.45 14.61 -22.54
CA LYS A 776 -16.92 14.57 -22.44
C LYS A 776 -17.34 13.84 -21.17
N LYS A 777 -18.52 14.22 -20.67
CA LYS A 777 -19.15 13.58 -19.52
C LYS A 777 -19.87 12.30 -19.97
N PHE A 778 -19.72 11.23 -19.18
CA PHE A 778 -20.43 9.95 -19.36
C PHE A 778 -21.21 9.61 -18.10
N ILE A 779 -22.30 8.85 -18.27
CA ILE A 779 -23.11 8.32 -17.16
C ILE A 779 -23.23 6.81 -17.38
N GLU A 780 -22.85 6.02 -16.38
CA GLU A 780 -23.04 4.57 -16.39
C GLU A 780 -24.48 4.24 -15.96
N ALA A 781 -25.14 3.34 -16.69
CA ALA A 781 -26.50 2.92 -16.37
C ALA A 781 -26.47 1.72 -15.37
N PRO A 782 -27.28 1.76 -14.29
CA PRO A 782 -27.35 0.66 -13.34
C PRO A 782 -27.97 -0.59 -13.97
N LEU A 783 -27.50 -1.77 -13.58
CA LEU A 783 -28.06 -3.05 -14.01
C LEU A 783 -29.48 -3.26 -13.41
N LYS A 784 -30.47 -3.50 -14.27
CA LYS A 784 -31.89 -3.69 -13.86
C LYS A 784 -32.14 -5.01 -13.13
N ASN A 785 -31.40 -6.08 -13.47
CA ASN A 785 -31.59 -7.41 -12.89
C ASN A 785 -30.27 -7.97 -12.34
N GLN A 786 -30.03 -7.76 -11.05
CA GLN A 786 -28.82 -8.25 -10.36
C GLN A 786 -28.73 -9.80 -10.29
N ASN A 787 -29.87 -10.52 -10.38
CA ASN A 787 -29.90 -11.99 -10.37
C ASN A 787 -29.19 -12.61 -11.59
N LEU A 788 -28.93 -11.81 -12.62
CA LEU A 788 -28.13 -12.22 -13.77
C LEU A 788 -26.69 -12.59 -13.37
N LEU A 789 -26.13 -11.90 -12.35
CA LEU A 789 -24.76 -12.11 -11.87
C LEU A 789 -24.72 -12.92 -10.56
N TRP A 790 -25.67 -12.70 -9.66
CA TRP A 790 -25.69 -13.23 -8.29
C TRP A 790 -26.84 -14.24 -8.09
N SER A 791 -26.57 -15.38 -7.44
CA SER A 791 -27.60 -16.44 -7.21
C SER A 791 -28.50 -16.15 -6.00
N SER A 792 -29.71 -16.68 -5.96
CA SER A 792 -30.67 -16.36 -4.87
C SER A 792 -30.59 -17.24 -3.61
N LYS A 793 -29.74 -18.28 -3.54
CA LYS A 793 -29.83 -19.35 -2.52
C LYS A 793 -28.66 -19.49 -1.53
N GLU A 794 -27.64 -18.64 -1.62
CA GLU A 794 -26.41 -18.78 -0.81
C GLU A 794 -26.60 -18.28 0.63
N SER A 795 -25.99 -18.93 1.62
CA SER A 795 -26.06 -18.55 3.05
C SER A 795 -24.70 -18.50 3.75
N PHE A 796 -24.63 -17.84 4.91
CA PHE A 796 -23.42 -17.81 5.73
C PHE A 796 -23.01 -19.20 6.22
N ASP A 797 -23.96 -20.08 6.53
CA ASP A 797 -23.66 -21.45 6.97
C ASP A 797 -22.92 -22.25 5.87
N GLU A 798 -23.37 -22.12 4.61
CA GLU A 798 -22.70 -22.73 3.47
C GLU A 798 -21.28 -22.18 3.29
N LEU A 799 -21.12 -20.86 3.38
CA LEU A 799 -19.82 -20.21 3.28
C LEU A 799 -18.85 -20.68 4.38
N ILE A 800 -19.32 -20.75 5.63
CA ILE A 800 -18.52 -21.22 6.77
C ILE A 800 -18.07 -22.66 6.52
N ASN A 801 -18.99 -23.57 6.21
CA ASN A 801 -18.68 -24.99 5.98
C ASN A 801 -17.64 -25.18 4.86
N LEU A 802 -17.74 -24.41 3.77
CA LEU A 802 -16.77 -24.45 2.67
C LEU A 802 -15.38 -23.97 3.10
N VAL A 803 -15.31 -22.88 3.87
CA VAL A 803 -14.04 -22.37 4.41
C VAL A 803 -13.42 -23.40 5.36
N GLU A 804 -14.21 -24.01 6.24
CA GLU A 804 -13.73 -25.00 7.21
C GLU A 804 -13.20 -26.27 6.54
N ASP A 805 -13.91 -26.80 5.54
CA ASP A 805 -13.48 -27.95 4.74
C ASP A 805 -12.19 -27.67 3.96
N ARG A 806 -12.03 -26.45 3.42
CA ARG A 806 -10.78 -26.04 2.77
C ARG A 806 -9.62 -26.10 3.75
N PHE A 807 -9.77 -25.50 4.93
CA PHE A 807 -8.71 -25.45 5.94
C PHE A 807 -8.38 -26.83 6.52
N SER A 808 -9.34 -27.74 6.68
CA SER A 808 -9.07 -29.10 7.17
C SER A 808 -8.26 -29.94 6.18
N ARG A 809 -8.38 -29.67 4.88
CA ARG A 809 -7.67 -30.40 3.80
C ARG A 809 -6.29 -29.81 3.46
N GLN A 810 -6.02 -28.56 3.83
CA GLN A 810 -4.75 -27.90 3.52
C GLN A 810 -3.63 -28.39 4.44
N GLN A 811 -2.52 -28.82 3.84
CA GLN A 811 -1.31 -29.24 4.56
C GLN A 811 -0.14 -28.40 4.07
N ILE A 812 0.01 -27.18 4.59
CA ILE A 812 1.09 -26.27 4.16
C ILE A 812 2.45 -26.89 4.53
N ASP A 813 3.37 -26.95 3.57
CA ASP A 813 4.73 -27.49 3.74
C ASP A 813 5.72 -26.65 2.93
N PHE A 814 6.84 -26.28 3.54
CA PHE A 814 7.91 -25.47 2.92
C PHE A 814 9.26 -26.21 2.93
N ASN A 815 9.26 -27.54 3.01
CA ASN A 815 10.50 -28.31 2.99
C ASN A 815 11.34 -28.06 1.72
N ALA A 816 12.52 -27.45 1.89
CA ALA A 816 13.40 -27.01 0.81
C ALA A 816 13.75 -28.13 -0.19
N LYS A 817 14.11 -29.34 0.31
CA LYS A 817 14.45 -30.47 -0.57
C LYS A 817 13.28 -30.89 -1.46
N LYS A 818 12.06 -30.98 -0.91
CA LYS A 818 10.86 -31.32 -1.71
C LYS A 818 10.47 -30.21 -2.70
N LEU A 819 10.80 -28.95 -2.40
CA LEU A 819 10.58 -27.83 -3.32
C LEU A 819 11.58 -27.88 -4.48
N GLN A 820 12.84 -28.22 -4.21
CA GLN A 820 13.84 -28.48 -5.23
C GLN A 820 13.43 -29.65 -6.13
N ASP A 821 12.92 -30.76 -5.55
CA ASP A 821 12.36 -31.89 -6.32
C ASP A 821 11.21 -31.43 -7.24
N LEU A 822 10.38 -30.47 -6.78
CA LEU A 822 9.27 -29.91 -7.56
C LEU A 822 9.75 -29.05 -8.73
N GLU A 823 10.83 -28.29 -8.57
CA GLU A 823 11.45 -27.49 -9.63
C GLU A 823 12.09 -28.36 -10.70
N GLU A 824 12.87 -29.36 -10.27
CA GLU A 824 13.48 -30.34 -11.18
C GLU A 824 12.39 -31.08 -11.97
N PHE A 825 11.32 -31.48 -11.28
CA PHE A 825 10.15 -32.07 -11.91
C PHE A 825 9.49 -31.12 -12.93
N HIS A 826 9.41 -29.83 -12.66
CA HIS A 826 8.83 -28.85 -13.58
C HIS A 826 9.68 -28.66 -14.84
N SER A 827 11.00 -28.56 -14.67
CA SER A 827 11.97 -28.47 -15.76
C SER A 827 11.85 -29.68 -16.69
N ASN A 828 11.75 -30.89 -16.12
CA ASN A 828 11.69 -32.17 -16.84
C ASN A 828 10.27 -32.70 -17.13
N LEU A 829 9.22 -31.90 -16.87
CA LEU A 829 7.81 -32.34 -16.88
C LEU A 829 7.40 -33.09 -18.16
N GLU A 830 7.80 -32.60 -19.32
CA GLU A 830 7.43 -33.17 -20.63
C GLU A 830 8.06 -34.56 -20.82
N ASN A 831 9.37 -34.67 -20.61
CA ASN A 831 10.11 -35.92 -20.72
C ASN A 831 9.58 -36.99 -19.74
N LEU A 832 9.21 -36.56 -18.53
CA LEU A 832 8.64 -37.46 -17.54
C LEU A 832 7.25 -37.98 -17.95
N ILE A 833 6.38 -37.14 -18.52
CA ILE A 833 5.06 -37.58 -19.00
C ILE A 833 5.21 -38.56 -20.17
N LEU A 834 6.20 -38.37 -21.05
CA LEU A 834 6.48 -39.28 -22.18
C LEU A 834 6.94 -40.67 -21.73
N ASN A 835 7.57 -40.78 -20.55
CA ASN A 835 7.92 -42.06 -19.93
C ASN A 835 6.88 -42.46 -18.86
N VAL A 836 5.85 -43.20 -19.29
CA VAL A 836 4.71 -43.58 -18.44
C VAL A 836 5.14 -44.36 -17.18
N GLN A 837 6.18 -45.20 -17.26
CA GLN A 837 6.66 -45.97 -16.11
C GLN A 837 7.30 -45.05 -15.06
N ASN A 838 8.22 -44.17 -15.48
CA ASN A 838 8.83 -43.19 -14.60
C ASN A 838 7.79 -42.23 -14.01
N PHE A 839 6.80 -41.80 -14.80
CA PHE A 839 5.73 -40.95 -14.32
C PHE A 839 4.90 -41.64 -13.23
N LYS A 840 4.59 -42.94 -13.36
CA LYS A 840 3.90 -43.71 -12.32
C LYS A 840 4.69 -43.75 -11.01
N GLN A 841 6.02 -43.92 -11.08
CA GLN A 841 6.88 -43.90 -9.90
C GLN A 841 6.88 -42.52 -9.23
N VAL A 842 7.08 -41.44 -10.01
CA VAL A 842 7.09 -40.07 -9.48
C VAL A 842 5.74 -39.69 -8.83
N LYS A 843 4.61 -40.15 -9.38
CA LYS A 843 3.28 -39.93 -8.76
C LYS A 843 3.16 -40.48 -7.34
N GLN A 844 3.93 -41.51 -6.99
CA GLN A 844 3.91 -42.11 -5.67
C GLN A 844 4.75 -41.35 -4.64
N SER A 845 5.69 -40.51 -5.11
CA SER A 845 6.58 -39.70 -4.26
C SER A 845 5.84 -38.74 -3.33
N LYS A 846 6.48 -38.38 -2.22
CA LYS A 846 5.93 -37.47 -1.22
C LYS A 846 5.72 -36.06 -1.78
N PHE A 847 6.71 -35.48 -2.47
CA PHE A 847 6.61 -34.12 -3.02
C PHE A 847 5.45 -33.98 -4.02
N PHE A 848 5.25 -34.98 -4.89
CA PHE A 848 4.20 -34.96 -5.91
C PHE A 848 2.80 -34.92 -5.28
N LYS A 849 2.56 -35.79 -4.28
CA LYS A 849 1.29 -35.83 -3.54
C LYS A 849 1.06 -34.55 -2.73
N GLN A 850 2.14 -33.97 -2.20
CA GLN A 850 2.11 -32.76 -1.40
C GLN A 850 1.76 -31.53 -2.24
N TYR A 851 2.49 -31.26 -3.33
CA TYR A 851 2.44 -29.96 -4.00
C TYR A 851 1.63 -29.94 -5.30
N ILE A 852 1.45 -31.08 -5.98
CA ILE A 852 0.81 -31.09 -7.30
C ILE A 852 -0.69 -31.28 -7.17
N LYS A 853 -1.46 -30.21 -7.41
CA LYS A 853 -2.93 -30.27 -7.48
C LYS A 853 -3.38 -31.00 -8.73
N SER A 854 -2.95 -30.53 -9.89
CA SER A 854 -3.27 -31.09 -11.22
C SER A 854 -2.22 -30.71 -12.25
N ILE A 855 -2.09 -31.49 -13.31
CA ILE A 855 -1.27 -31.18 -14.48
C ILE A 855 -2.21 -30.86 -15.64
N LYS A 856 -2.19 -29.61 -16.09
CA LYS A 856 -3.02 -29.11 -17.18
C LYS A 856 -2.15 -28.85 -18.41
N PHE A 857 -2.75 -28.41 -19.51
CA PHE A 857 -1.99 -28.12 -20.73
C PHE A 857 -2.52 -26.92 -21.50
N PHE A 858 -1.63 -26.36 -22.32
CA PHE A 858 -1.93 -25.40 -23.39
C PHE A 858 -1.85 -26.12 -24.74
N PRO A 859 -2.96 -26.22 -25.49
CA PRO A 859 -2.91 -26.68 -26.87
C PRO A 859 -2.22 -25.66 -27.78
N ASN A 860 -1.45 -26.13 -28.75
CA ASN A 860 -0.95 -25.29 -29.83
C ASN A 860 -2.02 -25.12 -30.92
N PHE A 861 -3.04 -24.30 -30.64
CA PHE A 861 -4.17 -24.08 -31.55
C PHE A 861 -3.75 -23.56 -32.93
N ARG A 862 -2.58 -22.90 -33.03
CA ARG A 862 -2.09 -22.28 -34.27
C ARG A 862 -1.83 -23.29 -35.37
N ASN A 863 -1.47 -24.53 -35.03
CA ASN A 863 -1.29 -25.63 -35.99
C ASN A 863 -2.59 -25.95 -36.76
N TYR A 864 -3.75 -25.55 -36.25
CA TYR A 864 -5.07 -25.80 -36.80
C TYR A 864 -5.78 -24.53 -37.30
N GLY A 865 -5.06 -23.41 -37.44
CA GLY A 865 -5.63 -22.13 -37.88
C GLY A 865 -6.49 -21.42 -36.83
N ILE A 866 -6.33 -21.77 -35.54
CA ILE A 866 -7.13 -21.23 -34.42
C ILE A 866 -6.20 -20.54 -33.42
N SER A 867 -6.70 -19.56 -32.68
CA SER A 867 -6.01 -19.00 -31.51
C SER A 867 -6.92 -18.88 -30.30
N HIS A 868 -6.30 -18.86 -29.13
CA HIS A 868 -6.98 -18.56 -27.88
C HIS A 868 -6.97 -17.05 -27.66
N TYR A 869 -8.16 -16.46 -27.68
CA TYR A 869 -8.36 -15.03 -27.50
C TYR A 869 -8.88 -14.73 -26.10
N PHE A 870 -8.49 -13.58 -25.56
CA PHE A 870 -9.07 -12.97 -24.38
C PHE A 870 -9.68 -11.62 -24.74
N LEU A 871 -10.84 -11.32 -24.17
CA LEU A 871 -11.52 -10.04 -24.28
C LEU A 871 -11.75 -9.50 -22.87
N TYR A 872 -11.11 -8.38 -22.55
CA TYR A 872 -11.55 -7.49 -21.49
C TYR A 872 -12.58 -6.52 -22.07
N ILE A 873 -13.72 -6.31 -21.39
CA ILE A 873 -14.74 -5.36 -21.82
C ILE A 873 -15.44 -4.71 -20.62
N ARG A 874 -15.68 -3.40 -20.72
CA ARG A 874 -16.52 -2.62 -19.81
C ARG A 874 -17.57 -1.85 -20.63
N PRO A 875 -18.86 -2.21 -20.53
CA PRO A 875 -19.93 -1.45 -21.18
C PRO A 875 -20.18 -0.11 -20.47
N LEU A 876 -21.01 0.77 -21.02
CA LEU A 876 -21.60 1.94 -20.34
C LEU A 876 -22.97 1.61 -19.77
N ASP A 877 -23.74 0.78 -20.49
CA ASP A 877 -25.03 0.25 -20.07
C ASP A 877 -25.04 -1.25 -20.28
N LEU A 878 -24.99 -1.99 -19.17
CA LEU A 878 -24.99 -3.44 -19.17
C LEU A 878 -26.33 -4.02 -19.67
N ASN A 879 -27.43 -3.28 -19.54
CA ASN A 879 -28.76 -3.73 -19.97
C ASN A 879 -28.90 -3.76 -21.50
N GLN A 880 -28.03 -3.05 -22.23
CA GLN A 880 -28.01 -3.03 -23.70
C GLN A 880 -27.09 -4.09 -24.30
N ILE A 881 -26.40 -4.87 -23.47
CA ILE A 881 -25.55 -5.96 -23.92
C ILE A 881 -26.40 -7.21 -24.15
N ASP A 882 -26.53 -7.59 -25.43
CA ASP A 882 -26.95 -8.93 -25.80
C ASP A 882 -25.84 -9.94 -25.46
N PHE A 883 -26.03 -10.64 -24.34
CA PHE A 883 -25.05 -11.62 -23.89
C PHE A 883 -25.00 -12.88 -24.75
N ARG A 884 -26.05 -13.22 -25.53
CA ARG A 884 -26.01 -14.37 -26.44
C ARG A 884 -25.09 -14.09 -27.62
N LEU A 885 -25.10 -12.86 -28.14
CA LEU A 885 -24.14 -12.43 -29.17
C LEU A 885 -22.72 -12.31 -28.61
N LEU A 886 -22.58 -11.79 -27.38
CA LEU A 886 -21.29 -11.70 -26.72
C LEU A 886 -20.69 -13.10 -26.46
N PHE A 887 -21.47 -14.05 -25.97
CA PHE A 887 -21.05 -15.42 -25.70
C PHE A 887 -21.36 -16.37 -26.86
N ASN A 888 -20.98 -15.99 -28.08
CA ASN A 888 -21.16 -16.84 -29.26
C ASN A 888 -20.62 -18.27 -29.06
N ASN A 889 -20.92 -19.17 -30.00
CA ASN A 889 -20.58 -20.60 -29.90
C ASN A 889 -19.08 -20.95 -29.90
N THR A 890 -18.17 -19.98 -29.80
CA THR A 890 -16.73 -20.23 -29.59
C THR A 890 -16.24 -19.78 -28.21
N PHE A 891 -17.16 -19.25 -27.39
CA PHE A 891 -16.93 -18.85 -26.01
C PHE A 891 -16.40 -20.02 -25.19
N GLN A 892 -15.50 -19.73 -24.24
CA GLN A 892 -14.96 -20.75 -23.35
C GLN A 892 -15.22 -20.46 -21.88
N LYS A 893 -14.88 -19.25 -21.42
CA LYS A 893 -14.92 -18.88 -20.00
C LYS A 893 -15.15 -17.38 -19.86
N ILE A 894 -15.88 -17.03 -18.81
CA ILE A 894 -16.06 -15.66 -18.34
C ILE A 894 -15.62 -15.54 -16.89
N LYS A 895 -14.95 -14.45 -16.60
CA LYS A 895 -14.67 -13.98 -15.26
C LYS A 895 -15.03 -12.53 -15.10
N PHE A 896 -15.31 -12.13 -13.87
CA PHE A 896 -15.52 -10.74 -13.49
C PHE A 896 -15.07 -10.54 -12.05
N GLN A 897 -14.82 -9.31 -11.64
CA GLN A 897 -14.36 -8.98 -10.29
C GLN A 897 -15.46 -9.24 -9.26
N ALA A 898 -15.11 -9.76 -8.08
CA ALA A 898 -16.03 -9.88 -6.94
C ALA A 898 -16.35 -8.49 -6.37
N SER A 899 -17.26 -7.78 -7.03
CA SER A 899 -17.71 -6.44 -6.70
C SER A 899 -19.16 -6.25 -7.13
N ILE A 900 -19.92 -5.41 -6.43
CA ILE A 900 -21.28 -5.00 -6.81
C ILE A 900 -21.26 -3.49 -7.05
N GLY A 901 -21.95 -3.01 -8.08
CA GLY A 901 -22.08 -1.59 -8.40
C GLY A 901 -22.89 -1.38 -9.67
N ASN A 902 -22.91 -0.14 -10.17
CA ASN A 902 -23.68 0.21 -11.37
C ASN A 902 -23.25 -0.57 -12.62
N ASN A 903 -21.98 -0.98 -12.69
CA ASN A 903 -21.43 -1.58 -13.89
C ASN A 903 -20.33 -2.59 -13.59
N GLN A 904 -20.27 -3.66 -14.40
CA GLN A 904 -19.36 -4.79 -14.23
C GLN A 904 -18.48 -4.95 -15.47
N SER A 905 -17.18 -5.15 -15.25
CA SER A 905 -16.25 -5.51 -16.32
C SER A 905 -16.11 -7.03 -16.44
N PHE A 906 -16.00 -7.52 -17.68
CA PHE A 906 -15.83 -8.94 -17.97
C PHE A 906 -14.47 -9.22 -18.57
N PHE A 907 -13.92 -10.37 -18.20
CA PHE A 907 -12.73 -10.96 -18.80
C PHE A 907 -13.11 -12.33 -19.37
N ILE A 908 -13.23 -12.38 -20.69
CA ILE A 908 -13.81 -13.48 -21.45
C ILE A 908 -12.72 -14.16 -22.27
N SER A 909 -12.79 -15.47 -22.48
CA SER A 909 -11.90 -16.20 -23.37
C SER A 909 -12.66 -16.93 -24.48
N TYR A 910 -12.14 -16.89 -25.69
CA TYR A 910 -12.71 -17.47 -26.93
C TYR A 910 -11.71 -18.34 -27.68
N LEU A 911 -12.22 -19.17 -28.59
CA LEU A 911 -11.43 -19.73 -29.70
C LEU A 911 -11.85 -19.09 -31.02
N PHE A 912 -10.99 -18.27 -31.60
CA PHE A 912 -11.26 -17.68 -32.91
C PHE A 912 -10.24 -18.11 -33.95
N PRO A 913 -10.54 -17.98 -35.25
CA PRO A 913 -9.56 -18.12 -36.30
C PRO A 913 -8.34 -17.23 -36.04
N PHE A 914 -7.16 -17.74 -36.36
CA PHE A 914 -5.90 -17.05 -36.11
C PHE A 914 -5.87 -15.70 -36.83
N ARG A 915 -5.57 -14.62 -36.09
CA ARG A 915 -5.55 -13.22 -36.56
C ARG A 915 -6.87 -12.69 -37.13
N ASN A 916 -7.98 -13.41 -36.94
CA ASN A 916 -9.29 -13.00 -37.44
C ASN A 916 -10.38 -13.23 -36.36
N PRO A 917 -10.33 -12.49 -35.22
CA PRO A 917 -11.35 -12.56 -34.20
C PRO A 917 -12.70 -12.05 -34.72
N ASN A 918 -13.81 -12.62 -34.25
CA ASN A 918 -15.14 -12.16 -34.64
C ASN A 918 -15.51 -10.86 -33.90
N MET A 919 -15.05 -9.71 -34.42
CA MET A 919 -15.26 -8.39 -33.80
C MET A 919 -16.53 -7.69 -34.26
N SER A 920 -17.35 -8.32 -35.10
CA SER A 920 -18.53 -7.69 -35.70
C SER A 920 -19.50 -7.11 -34.65
N TYR A 921 -19.80 -7.86 -33.59
CA TYR A 921 -20.67 -7.40 -32.51
C TYR A 921 -20.06 -6.24 -31.70
N ILE A 922 -18.79 -6.34 -31.30
CA ILE A 922 -18.10 -5.28 -30.55
C ILE A 922 -18.00 -4.00 -31.38
N ASN A 923 -17.63 -4.12 -32.66
CA ASN A 923 -17.55 -3.00 -33.59
C ASN A 923 -18.91 -2.33 -33.80
N TRP A 924 -19.98 -3.11 -33.86
CA TRP A 924 -21.34 -2.58 -33.93
C TRP A 924 -21.66 -1.78 -32.66
N LEU A 925 -21.37 -2.32 -31.47
CA LEU A 925 -21.62 -1.64 -30.21
C LEU A 925 -20.81 -0.34 -30.04
N THR A 926 -19.55 -0.32 -30.47
CA THR A 926 -18.70 0.87 -30.36
C THR A 926 -19.07 1.95 -31.38
N LYS A 927 -19.29 1.58 -32.64
CA LYS A 927 -19.52 2.54 -33.73
C LYS A 927 -20.96 3.03 -33.85
N SER A 928 -21.94 2.13 -33.74
CA SER A 928 -23.36 2.45 -34.01
C SER A 928 -24.15 2.82 -32.75
N LYS A 929 -23.77 2.29 -31.58
CA LYS A 929 -24.50 2.48 -30.32
C LYS A 929 -23.72 3.18 -29.22
N ARG A 930 -22.40 3.33 -29.35
CA ARG A 930 -21.48 3.94 -28.37
C ARG A 930 -21.70 3.47 -26.92
N ILE A 931 -22.00 2.18 -26.71
CA ILE A 931 -22.28 1.62 -25.36
C ILE A 931 -21.10 0.93 -24.69
N ILE A 932 -19.89 0.99 -25.26
CA ILE A 932 -18.68 0.42 -24.65
C ILE A 932 -17.77 1.57 -24.23
N LEU A 933 -17.34 1.56 -22.98
CA LEU A 933 -16.38 2.54 -22.46
C LEU A 933 -14.95 2.14 -22.80
N GLU A 934 -14.62 0.86 -22.64
CA GLU A 934 -13.28 0.33 -22.91
C GLU A 934 -13.33 -1.18 -23.21
N TYR A 935 -12.50 -1.63 -24.15
CA TYR A 935 -12.22 -3.05 -24.38
C TYR A 935 -10.76 -3.30 -24.76
N CYS A 936 -10.30 -4.53 -24.54
CA CYS A 936 -9.00 -5.02 -25.03
C CYS A 936 -9.15 -6.49 -25.43
N ILE A 937 -9.01 -6.80 -26.72
CA ILE A 937 -9.04 -8.16 -27.25
C ILE A 937 -7.63 -8.55 -27.70
N PHE A 938 -7.16 -9.73 -27.32
CA PHE A 938 -5.81 -10.18 -27.67
C PHE A 938 -5.68 -11.69 -27.71
N TYR A 939 -4.66 -12.18 -28.41
CA TYR A 939 -4.26 -13.58 -28.44
C TYR A 939 -2.82 -13.76 -27.96
N ILE A 940 -2.48 -14.98 -27.54
CA ILE A 940 -1.16 -15.30 -26.98
C ILE A 940 -0.18 -15.71 -28.09
N LYS A 941 1.04 -15.13 -28.06
CA LYS A 941 2.21 -15.46 -28.90
C LYS A 941 3.17 -16.44 -28.26
N SER A 942 3.52 -16.21 -27.01
CA SER A 942 4.42 -17.07 -26.25
C SER A 942 4.01 -17.07 -24.78
N ILE A 943 4.49 -18.07 -24.05
CA ILE A 943 4.21 -18.23 -22.62
C ILE A 943 5.53 -18.49 -21.89
N HIS A 944 5.83 -17.65 -20.92
CA HIS A 944 6.95 -17.78 -19.99
C HIS A 944 6.40 -18.30 -18.65
N LEU A 945 6.91 -19.45 -18.20
CA LEU A 945 6.45 -20.11 -16.98
C LEU A 945 7.37 -19.78 -15.81
N ILE A 946 6.84 -19.11 -14.79
CA ILE A 946 7.59 -18.78 -13.58
C ILE A 946 7.32 -19.87 -12.54
N LEU A 947 8.37 -20.60 -12.17
CA LEU A 947 8.40 -21.50 -11.02
C LEU A 947 9.83 -21.53 -10.46
N ASN A 948 10.04 -20.89 -9.30
CA ASN A 948 11.32 -20.86 -8.59
C ASN A 948 11.06 -20.62 -7.09
N PHE A 949 11.82 -21.25 -6.21
CA PHE A 949 11.76 -21.29 -4.76
C PHE A 949 13.13 -21.02 -4.13
N ASP A 950 14.18 -20.81 -4.93
CA ASP A 950 15.52 -20.38 -4.47
C ASP A 950 15.53 -18.98 -3.85
N ARG A 951 14.44 -18.22 -4.01
CA ARG A 951 14.29 -16.82 -3.56
C ARG A 951 12.98 -16.64 -2.82
N ASN A 952 12.92 -15.70 -1.88
CA ASN A 952 11.72 -15.35 -1.11
C ASN A 952 11.14 -16.49 -0.26
N LEU A 953 11.97 -17.45 0.14
CA LEU A 953 11.64 -18.50 1.10
C LEU A 953 12.73 -18.57 2.17
N ASP A 954 12.34 -18.73 3.43
CA ASP A 954 13.23 -18.94 4.56
C ASP A 954 12.76 -20.13 5.43
N SER A 955 13.40 -20.34 6.58
CA SER A 955 13.05 -21.41 7.52
C SER A 955 11.66 -21.27 8.15
N SER A 956 11.04 -20.09 8.07
CA SER A 956 9.72 -19.77 8.61
C SER A 956 8.60 -19.78 7.55
N GLY A 957 8.94 -19.80 6.26
CA GLY A 957 8.01 -19.86 5.14
C GLY A 957 8.29 -18.78 4.09
N TRP A 958 7.24 -18.10 3.63
CA TRP A 958 7.33 -17.05 2.61
C TRP A 958 7.97 -15.75 3.14
N ASP A 959 9.02 -15.29 2.46
CA ASP A 959 9.71 -14.02 2.69
C ASP A 959 9.58 -13.11 1.44
N LEU A 960 8.34 -12.87 1.03
CA LEU A 960 8.03 -12.05 -0.15
C LEU A 960 7.86 -10.57 0.22
N ASP A 961 8.99 -9.84 0.24
CA ASP A 961 9.05 -8.41 0.58
C ASP A 961 9.00 -7.51 -0.67
N HIS A 962 8.09 -6.52 -0.65
CA HIS A 962 7.93 -5.52 -1.71
C HIS A 962 9.18 -4.65 -1.90
N LYS A 963 10.00 -4.45 -0.87
CA LYS A 963 11.21 -3.64 -0.97
C LYS A 963 12.37 -4.40 -1.62
N LYS A 964 12.52 -5.70 -1.30
CA LYS A 964 13.45 -6.58 -2.03
C LYS A 964 13.12 -6.60 -3.52
N PHE A 965 11.82 -6.60 -3.85
CA PHE A 965 11.36 -6.45 -5.22
C PHE A 965 11.71 -5.08 -5.84
N GLU A 966 11.55 -3.97 -5.10
CA GLU A 966 11.96 -2.64 -5.57
C GLU A 966 13.47 -2.56 -5.84
N THR A 967 14.31 -3.08 -4.94
CA THR A 967 15.76 -3.16 -5.13
C THR A 967 16.11 -4.04 -6.35
N HIS A 968 15.43 -5.18 -6.53
CA HIS A 968 15.58 -6.04 -7.72
C HIS A 968 15.26 -5.29 -9.02
N ILE A 969 14.18 -4.50 -9.05
CA ILE A 969 13.85 -3.62 -10.18
C ILE A 969 15.00 -2.65 -10.46
N GLN A 970 15.48 -1.95 -9.43
CA GLN A 970 16.53 -0.94 -9.58
C GLN A 970 17.83 -1.57 -10.10
N GLN A 971 18.19 -2.77 -9.63
CA GLN A 971 19.34 -3.52 -10.14
C GLN A 971 19.18 -3.86 -11.63
N ILE A 972 18.02 -4.34 -12.06
CA ILE A 972 17.78 -4.67 -13.48
C ILE A 972 17.82 -3.42 -14.37
N LEU A 973 17.21 -2.32 -13.92
CA LEU A 973 17.08 -1.11 -14.72
C LEU A 973 18.39 -0.32 -14.80
N PHE A 974 19.15 -0.24 -13.71
CA PHE A 974 20.27 0.69 -13.59
C PHE A 974 21.66 0.02 -13.49
N ASN A 975 21.77 -1.27 -13.15
CA ASN A 975 23.07 -1.94 -13.02
C ASN A 975 23.44 -2.74 -14.29
N GLN A 976 24.48 -2.28 -15.00
CA GLN A 976 24.96 -2.94 -16.23
C GLN A 976 25.47 -4.38 -16.01
N LYS A 977 26.00 -4.71 -14.82
CA LYS A 977 26.49 -6.08 -14.51
C LYS A 977 25.34 -7.09 -14.45
N PHE A 978 24.18 -6.67 -13.94
CA PHE A 978 22.99 -7.52 -13.85
C PHE A 978 22.31 -7.79 -15.21
N LYS A 979 22.58 -6.97 -16.22
CA LYS A 979 22.07 -7.21 -17.59
C LYS A 979 22.65 -8.47 -18.24
N LYS A 980 23.80 -8.98 -17.77
CA LYS A 980 24.54 -10.07 -18.41
C LYS A 980 24.15 -11.48 -17.94
N PHE A 981 23.40 -11.64 -16.84
CA PHE A 981 22.98 -12.97 -16.40
C PHE A 981 21.81 -13.49 -17.26
N PRO A 982 21.90 -14.72 -17.79
CA PRO A 982 20.79 -15.32 -18.53
C PRO A 982 19.61 -15.60 -17.59
N LEU A 983 18.38 -15.43 -18.10
CA LEU A 983 17.19 -15.90 -17.38
C LEU A 983 16.88 -17.34 -17.78
N GLU A 984 16.89 -18.23 -16.79
CA GLU A 984 16.39 -19.58 -16.91
C GLU A 984 14.87 -19.58 -16.68
N ILE A 985 14.11 -19.12 -17.68
CA ILE A 985 12.64 -19.24 -17.68
C ILE A 985 12.21 -20.15 -18.83
N LYS A 986 11.44 -21.17 -18.49
CA LYS A 986 10.83 -22.08 -19.46
C LYS A 986 9.88 -21.30 -20.38
N THR A 987 10.26 -21.18 -21.65
CA THR A 987 9.52 -20.42 -22.67
C THR A 987 8.85 -21.38 -23.65
N LEU A 988 7.54 -21.21 -23.83
CA LEU A 988 6.74 -21.92 -24.82
C LEU A 988 6.44 -20.97 -25.97
N LYS A 989 7.03 -21.22 -27.14
CA LYS A 989 6.71 -20.47 -28.36
C LYS A 989 5.51 -21.12 -29.04
N LEU A 990 4.38 -20.41 -29.11
CA LEU A 990 3.24 -20.82 -29.92
C LEU A 990 3.54 -20.36 -31.35
N SER A 991 4.28 -21.16 -32.12
CA SER A 991 4.66 -20.83 -33.50
C SER A 991 3.42 -20.56 -34.36
N ALA A 992 3.47 -19.53 -35.21
CA ALA A 992 2.59 -19.42 -36.38
C ALA A 992 3.47 -19.64 -37.61
N PRO A 993 3.04 -20.45 -38.59
CA PRO A 993 3.82 -20.73 -39.77
C PRO A 993 3.74 -19.57 -40.76
N SER A 994 4.88 -19.05 -41.20
CA SER A 994 4.94 -18.18 -42.38
C SER A 994 4.85 -18.95 -43.70
N THR A 995 4.79 -20.30 -43.67
CA THR A 995 4.92 -21.18 -44.85
C THR A 995 4.10 -22.49 -44.83
N PHE A 996 3.18 -22.72 -43.87
CA PHE A 996 2.55 -24.03 -43.65
C PHE A 996 1.03 -24.00 -43.86
N GLN A 997 0.48 -25.02 -44.52
CA GLN A 997 -0.98 -25.25 -44.60
C GLN A 997 -1.53 -25.64 -43.23
N PHE A 998 -2.66 -25.05 -42.81
CA PHE A 998 -3.31 -25.41 -41.56
C PHE A 998 -3.89 -26.82 -41.60
N LEU A 999 -3.77 -27.56 -40.48
CA LEU A 999 -4.34 -28.90 -40.36
C LEU A 999 -5.87 -28.83 -40.30
N GLY A 1000 -6.54 -29.56 -41.20
CA GLY A 1000 -7.99 -29.66 -41.25
C GLY A 1000 -8.62 -30.43 -40.07
N PRO A 1001 -9.95 -30.33 -39.92
CA PRO A 1001 -10.70 -31.03 -38.87
C PRO A 1001 -10.53 -32.56 -38.90
N ASP A 1002 -10.33 -33.15 -40.07
CA ASP A 1002 -10.27 -34.62 -40.23
C ASP A 1002 -8.87 -35.20 -39.95
N THR A 1003 -7.90 -34.35 -39.58
CA THR A 1003 -6.53 -34.82 -39.30
C THR A 1003 -6.46 -35.63 -38.01
N PRO A 1004 -5.68 -36.73 -37.94
CA PRO A 1004 -5.59 -37.57 -36.74
C PRO A 1004 -5.20 -36.78 -35.47
N ASN A 1005 -4.34 -35.77 -35.61
CA ASN A 1005 -3.94 -34.91 -34.49
C ASN A 1005 -5.08 -33.98 -34.03
N PHE A 1006 -5.95 -33.50 -34.93
CA PHE A 1006 -7.11 -32.72 -34.52
C PHE A 1006 -8.14 -33.59 -33.82
N THR A 1007 -8.42 -34.80 -34.33
CA THR A 1007 -9.33 -35.76 -33.68
C THR A 1007 -8.84 -36.15 -32.29
N LYS A 1008 -7.53 -36.41 -32.13
CA LYS A 1008 -6.92 -36.66 -30.81
C LYS A 1008 -7.08 -35.46 -29.87
N LEU A 1009 -6.86 -34.23 -30.36
CA LEU A 1009 -7.03 -33.02 -29.55
C LEU A 1009 -8.49 -32.83 -29.14
N ASN A 1010 -9.42 -33.02 -30.06
CA ASN A 1010 -10.87 -32.95 -29.85
C ASN A 1010 -11.33 -33.92 -28.74
N ASN A 1011 -10.76 -35.13 -28.71
CA ASN A 1011 -11.07 -36.16 -27.71
C ASN A 1011 -10.61 -35.80 -26.29
N ILE A 1012 -9.59 -34.94 -26.14
CA ILE A 1012 -9.00 -34.61 -24.84
C ILE A 1012 -9.27 -33.16 -24.39
N TYR A 1013 -9.74 -32.31 -25.29
CA TYR A 1013 -10.00 -30.90 -25.02
C TYR A 1013 -11.51 -30.62 -24.93
N ARG A 1014 -11.94 -30.09 -23.77
CA ARG A 1014 -13.28 -29.54 -23.52
C ARG A 1014 -13.14 -28.22 -22.74
N ILE A 1015 -14.23 -27.48 -22.49
CA ILE A 1015 -14.20 -26.27 -21.64
C ILE A 1015 -13.45 -26.55 -20.32
N GLU A 1016 -13.79 -27.67 -19.70
CA GLU A 1016 -13.11 -28.18 -18.52
C GLU A 1016 -11.96 -29.09 -18.98
N SER A 1017 -10.77 -28.51 -19.11
CA SER A 1017 -9.58 -29.26 -19.54
C SER A 1017 -9.32 -30.44 -18.62
N ILE A 1018 -9.03 -31.61 -19.19
CA ILE A 1018 -8.71 -32.82 -18.45
C ILE A 1018 -7.45 -32.63 -17.57
N ASP A 1019 -7.30 -33.47 -16.56
CA ASP A 1019 -6.07 -33.52 -15.74
C ASP A 1019 -5.17 -34.65 -16.21
N ILE A 1020 -3.99 -34.32 -16.76
CA ILE A 1020 -3.00 -35.29 -17.24
C ILE A 1020 -2.59 -36.23 -16.10
N LYS A 1021 -2.48 -35.70 -14.87
CA LYS A 1021 -2.20 -36.49 -13.66
C LYS A 1021 -3.23 -37.59 -13.44
N SER A 1022 -4.49 -37.39 -13.81
CA SER A 1022 -5.57 -38.37 -13.62
C SER A 1022 -5.67 -39.42 -14.73
N ILE A 1023 -4.97 -39.22 -15.86
CA ILE A 1023 -5.09 -40.05 -17.06
C ILE A 1023 -3.83 -40.86 -17.30
N VAL A 1024 -2.66 -40.22 -17.29
CA VAL A 1024 -1.39 -40.89 -17.58
C VAL A 1024 -1.05 -41.87 -16.45
N GLY A 1025 -0.80 -43.11 -16.84
CA GLY A 1025 -0.55 -44.26 -15.98
C GLY A 1025 -1.81 -44.91 -15.42
N THR A 1026 -2.98 -44.77 -16.06
CA THR A 1026 -4.26 -45.37 -15.63
C THR A 1026 -4.88 -46.25 -16.71
N LYS A 1027 -6.07 -46.84 -16.48
CA LYS A 1027 -6.79 -47.69 -17.44
C LYS A 1027 -7.35 -46.93 -18.67
N ARG A 1028 -7.18 -45.59 -18.75
CA ARG A 1028 -7.70 -44.74 -19.84
C ARG A 1028 -6.74 -44.70 -21.05
N HIS A 1029 -6.46 -45.85 -21.65
CA HIS A 1029 -5.41 -46.03 -22.67
C HIS A 1029 -5.59 -45.15 -23.92
N SER A 1030 -6.82 -44.92 -24.40
CA SER A 1030 -7.07 -44.10 -25.58
C SER A 1030 -6.73 -42.62 -25.37
N GLN A 1031 -7.12 -42.05 -24.23
CA GLN A 1031 -6.80 -40.67 -23.86
C GLN A 1031 -5.31 -40.51 -23.52
N GLU A 1032 -4.70 -41.50 -22.87
CA GLU A 1032 -3.26 -41.53 -22.60
C GLU A 1032 -2.44 -41.49 -23.89
N LYS A 1033 -2.76 -42.36 -24.85
CA LYS A 1033 -2.11 -42.40 -26.17
C LYS A 1033 -2.26 -41.07 -26.91
N ALA A 1034 -3.47 -40.48 -26.89
CA ALA A 1034 -3.72 -39.17 -27.49
C ALA A 1034 -2.84 -38.07 -26.87
N ILE A 1035 -2.67 -38.04 -25.54
CA ILE A 1035 -1.81 -37.08 -24.85
C ILE A 1035 -0.35 -37.27 -25.26
N ILE A 1036 0.16 -38.51 -25.23
CA ILE A 1036 1.56 -38.82 -25.57
C ILE A 1036 1.87 -38.44 -27.01
N ASP A 1037 1.00 -38.79 -27.95
CA ASP A 1037 1.18 -38.47 -29.37
C ASP A 1037 1.21 -36.96 -29.61
N LEU A 1038 0.31 -36.20 -28.96
CA LEU A 1038 0.25 -34.75 -29.10
C LEU A 1038 1.44 -34.04 -28.42
N LEU A 1039 1.97 -34.59 -27.32
CA LEU A 1039 3.20 -34.11 -26.69
C LEU A 1039 4.40 -34.32 -27.62
N LYS A 1040 4.60 -35.53 -28.15
CA LYS A 1040 5.69 -35.83 -29.10
C LYS A 1040 5.66 -34.92 -30.32
N ALA A 1041 4.47 -34.62 -30.83
CA ALA A 1041 4.29 -33.73 -31.96
C ALA A 1041 4.48 -32.24 -31.62
N LYS A 1042 4.61 -31.86 -30.34
CA LYS A 1042 4.61 -30.46 -29.84
C LYS A 1042 3.30 -29.70 -30.11
N HIS A 1043 2.17 -30.42 -30.08
CA HIS A 1043 0.82 -29.85 -30.19
C HIS A 1043 0.20 -29.53 -28.82
N LEU A 1044 0.84 -29.96 -27.74
CA LEU A 1044 0.36 -29.82 -26.36
C LEU A 1044 1.54 -29.46 -25.45
N PHE A 1045 1.35 -28.48 -24.57
CA PHE A 1045 2.38 -28.08 -23.61
C PHE A 1045 1.86 -28.21 -22.17
N PRO A 1046 2.46 -29.09 -21.34
CA PRO A 1046 1.97 -29.34 -19.97
C PRO A 1046 2.43 -28.24 -18.99
N TYR A 1047 1.61 -27.97 -17.96
CA TYR A 1047 1.94 -27.05 -16.88
C TYR A 1047 1.32 -27.47 -15.54
N LEU A 1048 1.92 -27.02 -14.44
CA LEU A 1048 1.53 -27.40 -13.09
C LEU A 1048 0.51 -26.43 -12.49
N LYS A 1049 -0.49 -26.97 -11.78
CA LYS A 1049 -1.24 -26.25 -10.75
C LYS A 1049 -0.83 -26.79 -9.38
N LEU A 1050 -0.48 -25.89 -8.48
CA LEU A 1050 0.06 -26.22 -7.16
C LEU A 1050 -1.03 -26.19 -6.08
N LYS A 1051 -0.75 -26.84 -4.95
CA LYS A 1051 -1.48 -26.78 -3.68
C LYS A 1051 -0.47 -26.79 -2.52
N ASN A 1052 -0.93 -26.55 -1.29
CA ASN A 1052 -0.12 -26.70 -0.08
C ASN A 1052 1.09 -25.76 0.04
N LEU A 1053 1.11 -24.65 -0.71
CA LEU A 1053 2.14 -23.61 -0.68
C LEU A 1053 1.58 -22.25 -0.24
N ASP A 1054 0.39 -22.24 0.38
CA ASP A 1054 -0.25 -21.04 0.92
C ASP A 1054 -0.34 -19.81 -0.03
N PHE A 1055 -0.56 -20.03 -1.33
CA PHE A 1055 -0.91 -18.96 -2.26
C PHE A 1055 -2.37 -18.55 -2.05
N GLN A 1056 -2.60 -17.31 -1.61
CA GLN A 1056 -3.91 -16.82 -1.16
C GLN A 1056 -4.57 -15.84 -2.14
N ASP A 1057 -3.78 -15.06 -2.87
CA ASP A 1057 -4.28 -14.04 -3.81
C ASP A 1057 -3.70 -14.19 -5.22
N LYS A 1058 -4.38 -13.59 -6.20
CA LYS A 1058 -4.00 -13.67 -7.61
C LYS A 1058 -4.28 -12.37 -8.33
N ILE A 1059 -3.31 -11.92 -9.11
CA ILE A 1059 -3.38 -10.68 -9.90
C ILE A 1059 -3.08 -10.98 -11.36
N TYR A 1060 -3.79 -10.28 -12.25
CA TYR A 1060 -3.52 -10.26 -13.68
C TYR A 1060 -3.16 -8.83 -14.07
N ILE A 1061 -2.12 -8.64 -14.86
CA ILE A 1061 -1.68 -7.34 -15.36
C ILE A 1061 -1.67 -7.42 -16.88
N ILE A 1062 -2.32 -6.47 -17.55
CA ILE A 1062 -2.33 -6.38 -19.01
C ILE A 1062 -1.65 -5.08 -19.41
N LEU A 1063 -0.59 -5.21 -20.19
CA LEU A 1063 0.26 -4.14 -20.69
C LEU A 1063 0.20 -4.16 -22.21
N ILE A 1064 -0.19 -3.04 -22.82
CA ILE A 1064 -0.34 -2.89 -24.28
C ILE A 1064 0.69 -1.89 -24.81
N ASN A 1065 0.94 -1.92 -26.13
CA ASN A 1065 1.85 -1.02 -26.84
C ASN A 1065 3.29 -1.00 -26.29
N LEU A 1066 3.88 -2.18 -26.07
CA LEU A 1066 5.25 -2.33 -25.57
C LEU A 1066 6.26 -2.46 -26.71
N ASN A 1067 7.48 -1.94 -26.52
CA ASN A 1067 8.61 -2.29 -27.38
C ASN A 1067 9.30 -3.57 -26.90
N LYS A 1068 10.09 -4.22 -27.77
CA LYS A 1068 10.76 -5.50 -27.46
C LYS A 1068 11.71 -5.41 -26.25
N GLU A 1069 12.49 -4.34 -26.15
CA GLU A 1069 13.42 -4.13 -25.03
C GLU A 1069 12.67 -4.04 -23.68
N THR A 1070 11.50 -3.41 -23.69
CA THR A 1070 10.64 -3.28 -22.49
C THR A 1070 10.03 -4.62 -22.11
N ILE A 1071 9.63 -5.44 -23.08
CA ILE A 1071 9.14 -6.81 -22.84
C ILE A 1071 10.21 -7.62 -22.10
N ASP A 1072 11.44 -7.63 -22.61
CA ASP A 1072 12.54 -8.39 -21.99
C ASP A 1072 12.77 -7.93 -20.54
N LYS A 1073 12.87 -6.60 -20.31
CA LYS A 1073 13.02 -6.02 -18.96
C LYS A 1073 11.91 -6.46 -18.02
N ILE A 1074 10.66 -6.41 -18.46
CA ILE A 1074 9.51 -6.79 -17.63
C ILE A 1074 9.55 -8.28 -17.30
N ILE A 1075 9.88 -9.15 -18.26
CA ILE A 1075 10.05 -10.59 -18.00
C ILE A 1075 11.11 -10.82 -16.91
N ARG A 1076 12.25 -10.12 -16.99
CA ARG A 1076 13.32 -10.20 -15.96
C ARG A 1076 12.87 -9.72 -14.58
N ILE A 1077 12.11 -8.63 -14.55
CA ILE A 1077 11.64 -8.04 -13.29
C ILE A 1077 10.65 -8.99 -12.61
N PHE A 1078 9.66 -9.48 -13.35
CA PHE A 1078 8.60 -10.31 -12.79
C PHE A 1078 9.01 -11.76 -12.54
N SER A 1079 10.20 -12.18 -12.99
CA SER A 1079 10.81 -13.45 -12.57
C SER A 1079 11.20 -13.48 -11.09
N PHE A 1080 11.10 -12.36 -10.38
CA PHE A 1080 11.28 -12.29 -8.93
C PHE A 1080 10.25 -13.13 -8.16
N PHE A 1081 9.03 -13.27 -8.69
CA PHE A 1081 7.96 -14.01 -8.03
C PHE A 1081 8.16 -15.52 -8.17
N ASN A 1082 7.67 -16.29 -7.20
CA ASN A 1082 7.90 -17.72 -7.15
C ASN A 1082 7.03 -18.55 -8.09
N TYR A 1083 5.80 -18.09 -8.37
CA TYR A 1083 4.87 -18.82 -9.23
C TYR A 1083 4.00 -17.87 -10.06
N GLY A 1084 4.02 -18.06 -11.38
CA GLY A 1084 3.31 -17.16 -12.30
C GLY A 1084 3.43 -17.55 -13.77
N PHE A 1085 2.79 -16.75 -14.62
CA PHE A 1085 2.78 -16.91 -16.06
C PHE A 1085 2.90 -15.53 -16.70
N ILE A 1086 3.84 -15.35 -17.64
CA ILE A 1086 3.92 -14.15 -18.48
C ILE A 1086 3.59 -14.56 -19.91
N TYR A 1087 2.58 -13.93 -20.49
CA TYR A 1087 2.10 -14.20 -21.84
C TYR A 1087 2.47 -13.01 -22.72
N GLU A 1088 3.22 -13.23 -23.80
CA GLU A 1088 3.34 -12.22 -24.85
C GLU A 1088 2.06 -12.21 -25.66
N ILE A 1089 1.49 -11.03 -25.85
CA ILE A 1089 0.18 -10.85 -26.46
C ILE A 1089 0.21 -9.86 -27.62
N GLU A 1090 -0.73 -10.01 -28.53
CA GLU A 1090 -0.99 -9.15 -29.70
C GLU A 1090 -2.51 -9.01 -29.86
N GLY A 1091 -2.99 -7.82 -30.24
CA GLY A 1091 -4.43 -7.59 -30.30
C GLY A 1091 -4.84 -6.15 -30.59
N ASP A 1092 -6.09 -5.86 -30.26
CA ASP A 1092 -6.74 -4.57 -30.48
C ASP A 1092 -7.34 -4.04 -29.16
N TYR A 1093 -7.38 -2.73 -28.99
CA TYR A 1093 -8.02 -2.09 -27.84
C TYR A 1093 -8.80 -0.85 -28.27
N PHE A 1094 -9.74 -0.46 -27.41
CA PHE A 1094 -10.57 0.72 -27.54
C PHE A 1094 -10.73 1.35 -26.17
N ILE A 1095 -10.56 2.67 -26.10
CA ILE A 1095 -10.90 3.48 -24.93
C ILE A 1095 -11.65 4.69 -25.47
N GLN A 1096 -12.86 4.89 -25.00
CA GLN A 1096 -13.71 5.99 -25.45
C GLN A 1096 -12.98 7.34 -25.29
N GLU A 1097 -13.05 8.18 -26.33
CA GLU A 1097 -12.39 9.48 -26.47
C GLU A 1097 -10.88 9.49 -26.75
N LEU A 1098 -10.20 8.35 -26.70
CA LEU A 1098 -8.89 8.26 -27.33
C LEU A 1098 -9.09 8.13 -28.84
N LEU A 1099 -8.33 8.92 -29.62
CA LEU A 1099 -8.24 8.76 -31.08
C LEU A 1099 -7.58 7.42 -31.47
N ASP A 1100 -6.92 6.78 -30.51
CA ASP A 1100 -6.20 5.52 -30.66
C ASP A 1100 -7.15 4.31 -30.49
N ASP A 1101 -8.02 4.06 -31.47
CA ASP A 1101 -8.47 2.68 -31.74
C ASP A 1101 -7.23 1.92 -32.22
N GLY A 1102 -6.52 1.29 -31.28
CA GLY A 1102 -5.16 0.84 -31.52
C GLY A 1102 -5.05 -0.67 -31.70
N LYS A 1103 -4.46 -1.09 -32.81
CA LYS A 1103 -3.82 -2.41 -32.90
C LYS A 1103 -2.48 -2.35 -32.18
N PHE A 1104 -2.12 -3.40 -31.46
CA PHE A 1104 -0.80 -3.52 -30.83
C PHE A 1104 -0.17 -4.86 -31.18
N GLU A 1105 1.05 -4.82 -31.71
CA GLU A 1105 1.80 -6.02 -32.06
C GLU A 1105 2.45 -6.68 -30.85
N ASN A 1106 2.78 -5.89 -29.83
CA ASN A 1106 3.61 -6.29 -28.70
C ASN A 1106 2.98 -5.82 -27.38
N GLY A 1107 2.60 -6.77 -26.55
CA GLY A 1107 2.10 -6.53 -25.20
C GLY A 1107 2.41 -7.72 -24.28
N LEU A 1108 2.06 -7.57 -23.00
CA LEU A 1108 2.21 -8.61 -21.99
C LEU A 1108 0.91 -8.79 -21.18
N MET A 1109 0.48 -10.03 -20.98
CA MET A 1109 -0.40 -10.39 -19.87
C MET A 1109 0.43 -11.12 -18.82
N ILE A 1110 0.47 -10.62 -17.59
CA ILE A 1110 1.21 -11.21 -16.47
C ILE A 1110 0.19 -11.75 -15.47
N LYS A 1111 0.38 -12.97 -14.99
CA LYS A 1111 -0.50 -13.62 -14.01
C LYS A 1111 0.34 -14.13 -12.84
N LEU A 1112 0.17 -13.52 -11.67
CA LEU A 1112 0.96 -13.81 -10.46
C LEU A 1112 0.10 -14.42 -9.37
N TYR A 1113 0.72 -15.27 -8.56
CA TYR A 1113 0.14 -15.82 -7.34
C TYR A 1113 0.91 -15.29 -6.14
N PHE A 1114 0.19 -14.77 -5.14
CA PHE A 1114 0.76 -14.16 -3.95
C PHE A 1114 0.43 -14.99 -2.71
N PRO A 1115 1.40 -15.21 -1.81
CA PRO A 1115 1.11 -15.63 -0.44
C PRO A 1115 0.51 -14.47 0.37
N LEU A 1116 0.37 -14.66 1.68
CA LEU A 1116 -0.07 -13.59 2.59
C LEU A 1116 0.97 -12.45 2.66
N CYS A 1117 0.82 -11.38 1.88
CA CYS A 1117 1.74 -10.23 1.87
C CYS A 1117 1.02 -8.86 1.74
N GLU A 1118 1.76 -7.75 1.82
CA GLU A 1118 1.25 -6.39 1.59
C GLU A 1118 1.07 -6.09 0.08
N ILE A 1119 0.04 -6.67 -0.54
CA ILE A 1119 -0.23 -6.52 -1.98
C ILE A 1119 -0.35 -5.06 -2.42
N SER A 1120 -0.90 -4.18 -1.57
CA SER A 1120 -1.01 -2.73 -1.85
C SER A 1120 0.35 -2.09 -2.16
N ALA A 1121 1.41 -2.49 -1.45
CA ALA A 1121 2.75 -1.98 -1.65
C ALA A 1121 3.33 -2.45 -3.00
N PHE A 1122 3.13 -3.72 -3.37
CA PHE A 1122 3.52 -4.23 -4.70
C PHE A 1122 2.79 -3.49 -5.83
N LEU A 1123 1.48 -3.24 -5.69
CA LEU A 1123 0.71 -2.48 -6.68
C LEU A 1123 1.24 -1.05 -6.86
N LYS A 1124 1.66 -0.39 -5.77
CA LYS A 1124 2.32 0.93 -5.85
C LYS A 1124 3.62 0.85 -6.65
N ILE A 1125 4.47 -0.15 -6.41
CA ILE A 1125 5.73 -0.34 -7.14
C ILE A 1125 5.49 -0.67 -8.61
N PHE A 1126 4.51 -1.53 -8.94
CA PHE A 1126 4.16 -1.83 -10.33
C PHE A 1126 3.79 -0.58 -11.11
N ARG A 1127 2.97 0.31 -10.52
CA ARG A 1127 2.60 1.58 -11.16
C ARG A 1127 3.81 2.49 -11.37
N LYS A 1128 4.70 2.62 -10.38
CA LYS A 1128 5.96 3.37 -10.54
C LYS A 1128 6.82 2.78 -11.67
N LEU A 1129 6.93 1.46 -11.75
CA LEU A 1129 7.67 0.78 -12.83
C LEU A 1129 7.06 1.10 -14.20
N PHE A 1130 5.74 1.00 -14.34
CA PHE A 1130 5.06 1.30 -15.61
C PHE A 1130 5.17 2.77 -16.00
N GLN A 1131 5.12 3.67 -15.01
CA GLN A 1131 5.37 5.10 -15.17
C GLN A 1131 6.80 5.40 -15.67
N PHE A 1132 7.81 4.70 -15.14
CA PHE A 1132 9.19 4.80 -15.59
C PHE A 1132 9.39 4.24 -17.00
N LEU A 1133 8.73 3.13 -17.33
CA LEU A 1133 8.78 2.51 -18.66
C LEU A 1133 7.85 3.20 -19.69
N HIS A 1134 7.23 4.33 -19.33
CA HIS A 1134 6.32 5.10 -20.19
C HIS A 1134 5.09 4.32 -20.70
N ILE A 1135 4.65 3.31 -19.95
CA ILE A 1135 3.47 2.51 -20.31
C ILE A 1135 2.23 3.33 -19.92
N LYS A 1136 1.58 3.92 -20.94
CA LYS A 1136 0.43 4.82 -20.74
C LYS A 1136 -0.82 4.08 -20.24
N ASN A 1137 -1.18 3.00 -20.92
CA ASN A 1137 -2.42 2.27 -20.70
C ASN A 1137 -2.10 0.87 -20.16
N PHE A 1138 -2.53 0.60 -18.93
CA PHE A 1138 -2.40 -0.72 -18.33
C PHE A 1138 -3.61 -1.05 -17.46
N LEU A 1139 -3.91 -2.33 -17.38
CA LEU A 1139 -5.01 -2.88 -16.61
C LEU A 1139 -4.45 -3.83 -15.54
N ILE A 1140 -4.94 -3.71 -14.32
CA ILE A 1140 -4.66 -4.66 -13.23
C ILE A 1140 -6.01 -5.24 -12.80
N LEU A 1141 -6.14 -6.56 -12.86
CA LEU A 1141 -7.33 -7.29 -12.44
C LEU A 1141 -7.02 -8.16 -11.23
N ASN A 1142 -7.87 -8.10 -10.23
CA ASN A 1142 -7.84 -8.92 -9.01
C ASN A 1142 -9.23 -9.49 -8.74
N ASP A 1143 -9.31 -10.42 -7.78
CA ASP A 1143 -10.57 -10.97 -7.27
C ASP A 1143 -11.52 -11.48 -8.37
N LEU A 1144 -10.95 -12.00 -9.47
CA LEU A 1144 -11.72 -12.53 -10.59
C LEU A 1144 -12.42 -13.84 -10.21
N ILE A 1145 -13.75 -13.80 -10.18
CA ILE A 1145 -14.64 -14.94 -9.94
C ILE A 1145 -15.22 -15.48 -11.24
N SER A 1146 -15.73 -16.71 -11.22
CA SER A 1146 -16.28 -17.37 -12.42
C SER A 1146 -17.73 -16.99 -12.64
N GLY A 1147 -18.09 -16.56 -13.85
CA GLY A 1147 -19.47 -16.24 -14.21
C GLY A 1147 -20.31 -17.43 -14.65
N LYS A 1148 -20.18 -18.59 -14.00
CA LYS A 1148 -21.02 -19.78 -14.29
C LYS A 1148 -22.52 -19.47 -14.18
N ASN A 1149 -22.93 -18.63 -13.22
CA ASN A 1149 -24.35 -18.23 -13.05
C ASN A 1149 -24.86 -17.44 -14.25
N LEU A 1150 -24.06 -16.47 -14.73
CA LEU A 1150 -24.38 -15.70 -15.94
C LEU A 1150 -24.53 -16.60 -17.17
N ILE A 1151 -23.68 -17.61 -17.32
CA ILE A 1151 -23.81 -18.57 -18.43
C ILE A 1151 -25.09 -19.40 -18.30
N LYS A 1152 -25.41 -19.88 -17.10
CA LYS A 1152 -26.66 -20.62 -16.83
C LYS A 1152 -27.91 -19.79 -17.11
N SER A 1153 -27.92 -18.50 -16.77
CA SER A 1153 -29.10 -17.65 -16.99
C SER A 1153 -29.36 -17.38 -18.47
N ILE A 1154 -28.34 -17.47 -19.34
CA ILE A 1154 -28.46 -17.20 -20.77
C ILE A 1154 -28.87 -18.45 -21.57
N TYR A 1155 -28.31 -19.60 -21.20
CA TYR A 1155 -28.43 -20.86 -21.95
C TYR A 1155 -29.23 -21.96 -21.23
N SER A 1156 -29.84 -21.65 -20.08
CA SER A 1156 -30.54 -22.61 -19.20
C SER A 1156 -29.59 -23.67 -18.59
N ASP A 1157 -30.12 -24.60 -17.77
CA ASP A 1157 -29.36 -25.71 -17.15
C ASP A 1157 -28.91 -26.80 -18.16
N LEU A 1158 -28.48 -26.40 -19.36
CA LEU A 1158 -27.73 -27.30 -20.23
C LEU A 1158 -26.44 -27.71 -19.50
N GLU A 1159 -26.08 -29.00 -19.52
CA GLU A 1159 -24.77 -29.48 -19.08
C GLU A 1159 -23.68 -29.04 -20.09
N ILE A 1160 -23.54 -27.73 -20.31
CA ILE A 1160 -22.55 -27.08 -21.19
C ILE A 1160 -21.15 -27.61 -20.88
N SER A 1161 -20.84 -27.96 -19.64
CA SER A 1161 -19.54 -28.52 -19.27
C SER A 1161 -19.27 -29.92 -19.82
N LYS A 1162 -20.30 -30.73 -20.15
CA LYS A 1162 -20.12 -32.09 -20.65
C LYS A 1162 -20.19 -32.18 -22.17
N GLU A 1163 -21.15 -31.52 -22.81
CA GLU A 1163 -21.43 -31.72 -24.24
C GLU A 1163 -20.82 -30.65 -25.16
N TYR A 1164 -20.67 -29.42 -24.68
CA TYR A 1164 -20.21 -28.32 -25.51
C TYR A 1164 -18.68 -28.34 -25.71
N ASN A 1165 -18.27 -28.29 -26.98
CA ASN A 1165 -16.88 -28.17 -27.39
C ASN A 1165 -16.67 -27.01 -28.37
N PRO A 1166 -16.03 -25.90 -27.96
CA PRO A 1166 -15.83 -24.76 -28.83
C PRO A 1166 -14.88 -25.04 -30.01
N LEU A 1167 -14.11 -26.15 -30.00
CA LEU A 1167 -13.18 -26.50 -31.07
C LEU A 1167 -13.88 -26.83 -32.40
N ILE A 1168 -15.09 -27.39 -32.35
CA ILE A 1168 -15.81 -27.86 -33.53
C ILE A 1168 -16.77 -26.80 -34.11
N ASN A 1169 -16.92 -25.65 -33.44
CA ASN A 1169 -17.92 -24.64 -33.77
C ASN A 1169 -17.45 -23.60 -34.82
N LEU A 1170 -16.19 -23.70 -35.26
CA LEU A 1170 -15.62 -22.89 -36.34
C LEU A 1170 -15.77 -23.60 -37.69
N ARG A 1171 -16.32 -22.89 -38.69
CA ARG A 1171 -16.50 -23.42 -40.05
C ARG A 1171 -15.14 -23.65 -40.70
N TRP A 1172 -14.97 -24.77 -41.39
CA TRP A 1172 -13.78 -25.04 -42.18
C TRP A 1172 -14.06 -24.71 -43.65
N ASN A 1173 -13.25 -23.83 -44.23
CA ASN A 1173 -13.30 -23.54 -45.64
C ASN A 1173 -12.35 -24.49 -46.38
N ASN A 1174 -12.91 -25.43 -47.14
CA ASN A 1174 -12.15 -26.44 -47.87
C ASN A 1174 -11.28 -25.87 -49.01
N LYS A 1175 -11.67 -24.72 -49.58
CA LYS A 1175 -10.97 -24.06 -50.69
C LYS A 1175 -9.72 -23.35 -50.20
N ASP A 1176 -9.89 -22.50 -49.19
CA ASP A 1176 -8.81 -21.65 -48.67
C ASP A 1176 -8.03 -22.34 -47.55
N LYS A 1177 -8.47 -23.52 -47.09
CA LYS A 1177 -7.90 -24.30 -45.98
C LYS A 1177 -7.75 -23.46 -44.70
N ILE A 1178 -8.76 -22.64 -44.40
CA ILE A 1178 -8.81 -21.77 -43.22
C ILE A 1178 -10.07 -22.02 -42.37
N ARG A 1179 -9.98 -21.69 -41.08
CA ARG A 1179 -11.15 -21.61 -40.19
C ARG A 1179 -11.84 -20.27 -40.34
N MET A 1180 -13.16 -20.26 -40.30
CA MET A 1180 -14.00 -19.07 -40.40
C MET A 1180 -14.99 -18.98 -39.24
N ASN A 1181 -15.29 -17.75 -38.84
CA ASN A 1181 -16.32 -17.46 -37.84
C ASN A 1181 -17.72 -17.65 -38.43
N ASN A 1182 -18.69 -17.98 -37.59
CA ASN A 1182 -20.10 -17.87 -37.94
C ASN A 1182 -20.48 -16.37 -38.11
N LYS A 1183 -21.35 -16.07 -39.08
CA LYS A 1183 -21.93 -14.72 -39.22
C LYS A 1183 -22.81 -14.44 -37.99
N LEU A 1184 -22.64 -13.27 -37.38
CA LEU A 1184 -23.49 -12.81 -36.27
C LEU A 1184 -24.64 -11.91 -36.73
N PHE A 1185 -24.59 -11.42 -37.96
CA PHE A 1185 -25.58 -10.52 -38.53
C PHE A 1185 -25.91 -10.92 -39.97
N ASN A 1186 -27.16 -10.71 -40.38
CA ASN A 1186 -27.57 -10.81 -41.78
C ASN A 1186 -27.26 -9.50 -42.54
N GLU A 1187 -27.63 -9.45 -43.82
CA GLU A 1187 -27.43 -8.27 -44.68
C GLU A 1187 -28.24 -7.05 -44.22
N LYS A 1188 -29.34 -7.28 -43.49
CA LYS A 1188 -30.17 -6.25 -42.86
C LYS A 1188 -29.70 -5.88 -41.45
N PHE A 1189 -28.54 -6.36 -40.99
CA PHE A 1189 -28.01 -6.20 -39.63
C PHE A 1189 -28.87 -6.79 -38.50
N GLU A 1190 -29.77 -7.72 -38.80
CA GLU A 1190 -30.51 -8.47 -37.78
C GLU A 1190 -29.60 -9.58 -37.18
N PRO A 1191 -29.69 -9.84 -35.87
CA PRO A 1191 -28.79 -10.77 -35.19
C PRO A 1191 -29.09 -12.23 -35.52
N PHE A 1192 -28.05 -13.00 -35.81
CA PHE A 1192 -28.08 -14.46 -35.86
C PHE A 1192 -27.42 -15.02 -34.59
N TYR A 1193 -28.17 -15.82 -33.82
CA TYR A 1193 -27.65 -16.51 -32.65
C TYR A 1193 -27.15 -17.89 -33.03
N PRO A 1194 -25.82 -18.13 -33.06
CA PRO A 1194 -25.31 -19.47 -33.32
C PRO A 1194 -25.63 -20.40 -32.14
N ASP A 1195 -26.17 -21.59 -32.43
CA ASP A 1195 -26.38 -22.63 -31.42
C ASP A 1195 -25.03 -22.98 -30.75
N LEU A 1196 -25.03 -23.10 -29.42
CA LEU A 1196 -23.84 -23.53 -28.67
C LEU A 1196 -23.45 -24.95 -29.08
N ILE A 1197 -24.43 -25.86 -29.12
CA ILE A 1197 -24.29 -27.22 -29.61
C ILE A 1197 -24.86 -27.19 -31.04
N PRO A 1198 -24.03 -27.28 -32.08
CA PRO A 1198 -24.55 -27.32 -33.44
C PRO A 1198 -25.50 -28.50 -33.57
N LYS A 1199 -26.72 -28.27 -34.06
CA LYS A 1199 -27.60 -29.35 -34.51
C LYS A 1199 -26.86 -30.12 -35.60
N GLU A 1200 -26.94 -31.44 -35.57
CA GLU A 1200 -26.45 -32.25 -36.69
C GLU A 1200 -27.14 -31.74 -37.96
N ASN A 1201 -26.40 -31.05 -38.81
CA ASN A 1201 -26.90 -30.75 -40.13
C ASN A 1201 -26.92 -32.07 -40.89
N ASN A 1202 -28.13 -32.59 -41.10
CA ASN A 1202 -28.48 -33.40 -42.26
C ASN A 1202 -28.16 -32.60 -43.53
N ASN A 1203 -26.88 -32.51 -43.89
CA ASN A 1203 -26.45 -32.13 -45.22
C ASN A 1203 -25.68 -33.32 -45.79
N GLY A 1204 -26.44 -34.33 -46.19
CA GLY A 1204 -26.13 -35.05 -47.41
C GLY A 1204 -26.40 -34.13 -48.61
N SER A 1205 -25.63 -34.38 -49.67
CA SER A 1205 -25.54 -33.70 -50.98
C SER A 1205 -24.91 -32.31 -51.01
#